data_AF-A0A0Q1ABZ2-F1
#
_entry.id   AF-A0A0Q1ABZ2-F1
#
_cell.length_a   1.000
_cell.length_b   1.000
_cell.length_c   1.000
_cell.angle_alpha   90.00
_cell.angle_beta   90.00
_cell.angle_gamma   90.00
#
_symmetry.space_group_name_H-M   'P 1'
#
loop_
_entity.id
_entity.type
_entity.pdbx_description
1 polymer ?
#
loop_
_entity_poly.entity_id
_entity_poly.type
_entity_poly.pdbx_seq_one_letter_code
_entity_poly.pdbx_strand_id
1 'polypeptide(L)'
;MNILILLVLLHISNIQNMEKTLNFQPEEIMITQSNHYTVVTGYNLQCFSRVNQPVLPAKQITYLLPSDAVITRVSVQGYQPFVIGKAECPIPGDPPNPFGSEIRITGICDPKIYQSDQLYPQEFLASYHLGNQSGFKLFSAMILPVKWDPVTKDIILYENIKITISYRQSGELFFNSPLRDQLHRKLLTVQLDNPEVIDLYAPSVIQGNVDYLVIAPEDYIQTSAIDSLLNLRSTQGLLTDTASLERIESNYSGLDTPEKIRNYLIQRYQQDGLSYALLVGDVDLMPPRQIWTCAYDTNGASWPDSSPVDLYFADLDGSWNYNQDNRYGQPDDSLDLYADIFVGRLPISDSADLSNVIKKIYIYETDPPGGNWQNTALLCGAILFPDYNYTGEPCCESIAQRLPGTWNLIKLYEPLPYGPPPSGSVDSLNNGVAWVQWCGHGNKSGVYWSYTRMIHCDDIPSLTNAGKLGVHTSISCLTGAFQENRCLAKDMVNCGNGGAIVGTFNTSYGWEGYLAQGEMGPSEFMDIWFAEAVFDSNITELGPAFYSAKARRVPYWDHNFYNGYDRNLSTILVLTYFGDPAVKFVGTGSGVEEIVSAPPSFQISYNFSNLRMEITTGMPSRLSIFDLSGRRLHQCDFYSQISQDLNFLGSGRYFLMVSAGNKQYCKEFTVIK
;
A
#
# COMPACT_ATOMS: atom_id res chain seq x y z
N MET A 1 47.57 24.95 -31.22
CA MET A 1 47.09 26.16 -30.52
C MET A 1 45.61 26.33 -30.85
N ASN A 2 44.74 25.74 -30.04
CA ASN A 2 43.31 26.07 -29.95
C ASN A 2 42.90 25.63 -28.54
N ILE A 3 42.64 26.64 -27.72
CA ILE A 3 42.29 26.53 -26.31
C ILE A 3 40.82 26.11 -26.26
N LEU A 4 40.54 24.87 -25.84
CA LEU A 4 39.19 24.51 -25.39
C LEU A 4 39.04 25.10 -23.98
N ILE A 5 38.28 26.17 -23.88
CA ILE A 5 37.90 26.78 -22.61
C ILE A 5 36.97 25.80 -21.91
N LEU A 6 37.48 25.19 -20.83
CA LEU A 6 36.67 24.46 -19.85
C LEU A 6 35.86 25.51 -19.08
N LEU A 7 34.62 25.75 -19.51
CA LEU A 7 33.63 26.50 -18.73
C LEU A 7 33.17 25.58 -17.58
N VAL A 8 33.87 25.64 -16.46
CA VAL A 8 33.33 25.18 -15.18
C VAL A 8 32.25 26.19 -14.80
N LEU A 9 31.01 25.90 -15.17
CA LEU A 9 29.84 26.57 -14.61
C LEU A 9 29.77 26.19 -13.13
N LEU A 10 30.32 27.05 -12.27
CA LEU A 10 30.00 27.09 -10.85
C LEU A 10 28.48 27.29 -10.72
N HIS A 11 27.74 26.19 -10.64
CA HIS A 11 26.34 26.21 -10.23
C HIS A 11 26.33 26.61 -8.75
N ILE A 12 26.17 27.90 -8.48
CA ILE A 12 25.66 28.37 -7.20
C ILE A 12 24.24 27.82 -7.13
N SER A 13 24.08 26.62 -6.56
CA SER A 13 22.76 26.00 -6.42
C SER A 13 21.96 26.81 -5.40
N ASN A 14 21.15 27.75 -5.89
CA ASN A 14 20.25 28.52 -5.06
C ASN A 14 19.31 27.56 -4.32
N ILE A 15 19.16 27.77 -3.01
CA ILE A 15 18.19 27.04 -2.21
C ILE A 15 16.78 27.42 -2.70
N GLN A 16 16.00 26.42 -3.09
CA GLN A 16 14.58 26.55 -3.43
C GLN A 16 13.75 26.08 -2.23
N ASN A 17 12.51 26.57 -2.13
CA ASN A 17 11.57 26.18 -1.09
C ASN A 17 10.26 25.70 -1.73
N MET A 18 9.82 24.51 -1.35
CA MET A 18 8.44 24.09 -1.52
C MET A 18 7.69 24.38 -0.22
N GLU A 19 6.61 25.14 -0.31
CA GLU A 19 5.74 25.44 0.83
C GLU A 19 4.35 24.85 0.60
N LYS A 20 3.87 24.07 1.57
CA LYS A 20 2.53 23.49 1.57
C LYS A 20 1.88 23.77 2.93
N THR A 21 0.58 24.07 2.93
CA THR A 21 -0.19 24.29 4.16
C THR A 21 -1.29 23.25 4.24
N LEU A 22 -1.30 22.51 5.34
CA LEU A 22 -2.39 21.61 5.69
C LEU A 22 -3.40 22.38 6.52
N ASN A 23 -4.68 22.19 6.19
CA ASN A 23 -5.79 22.79 6.90
C ASN A 23 -6.58 21.69 7.60
N PHE A 24 -6.92 21.91 8.86
CA PHE A 24 -7.71 21.01 9.68
C PHE A 24 -8.89 21.78 10.25
N GLN A 25 -10.00 21.09 10.49
CA GLN A 25 -11.20 21.68 11.08
C GLN A 25 -11.52 21.01 12.42
N PRO A 26 -11.99 21.75 13.43
CA PRO A 26 -12.36 21.18 14.73
C PRO A 26 -13.30 19.97 14.62
N GLU A 27 -14.22 19.97 13.66
CA GLU A 27 -15.20 18.91 13.44
C GLU A 27 -14.60 17.60 12.92
N GLU A 28 -13.37 17.64 12.38
CA GLU A 28 -12.64 16.44 11.96
C GLU A 28 -12.14 15.64 13.16
N ILE A 29 -11.99 16.26 14.33
CA ILE A 29 -11.45 15.59 15.52
C ILE A 29 -12.59 15.11 16.42
N MET A 30 -12.54 13.83 16.76
CA MET A 30 -13.49 13.19 17.66
C MET A 30 -12.80 12.85 18.99
N ILE A 31 -13.38 13.32 20.08
CA ILE A 31 -12.96 13.01 21.45
C ILE A 31 -14.02 12.12 22.09
N THR A 32 -13.63 10.91 22.45
CA THR A 32 -14.50 9.93 23.11
C THR A 32 -13.87 9.43 24.41
N GLN A 33 -14.66 8.81 25.27
CA GLN A 33 -14.17 8.19 26.50
C GLN A 33 -14.22 6.66 26.35
N SER A 34 -13.13 6.00 26.69
CA SER A 34 -13.03 4.54 26.76
C SER A 34 -12.42 4.16 28.10
N ASN A 35 -13.22 3.51 28.96
CA ASN A 35 -12.85 3.21 30.35
C ASN A 35 -12.37 4.46 31.12
N HIS A 36 -11.10 4.49 31.53
CA HIS A 36 -10.48 5.62 32.26
C HIS A 36 -9.69 6.56 31.36
N TYR A 37 -9.68 6.31 30.05
CA TYR A 37 -8.89 7.07 29.08
C TYR A 37 -9.76 7.86 28.12
N THR A 38 -9.19 8.95 27.63
CA THR A 38 -9.74 9.74 26.53
C THR A 38 -9.12 9.27 25.22
N VAL A 39 -9.96 8.93 24.24
CA VAL A 39 -9.55 8.54 22.89
C VAL A 39 -9.76 9.71 21.96
N VAL A 40 -8.69 10.15 21.29
CA VAL A 40 -8.71 11.25 20.32
C VAL A 40 -8.41 10.68 18.94
N THR A 41 -9.37 10.79 18.03
CA THR A 41 -9.28 10.29 16.65
C THR A 41 -9.64 11.40 15.68
N GLY A 42 -9.34 11.22 14.40
CA GLY A 42 -9.71 12.19 13.39
C GLY A 42 -10.19 11.56 12.09
N TYR A 43 -11.10 12.25 11.42
CA TYR A 43 -11.48 11.89 10.06
C TYR A 43 -10.28 12.03 9.13
N ASN A 44 -9.97 11.00 8.35
CA ASN A 44 -8.80 10.95 7.47
C ASN A 44 -7.43 11.14 8.15
N LEU A 45 -7.39 10.91 9.46
CA LEU A 45 -6.18 10.84 10.26
C LEU A 45 -6.05 9.42 10.80
N GLN A 46 -4.83 8.91 10.87
CA GLN A 46 -4.56 7.65 11.57
C GLN A 46 -3.97 7.96 12.94
N CYS A 47 -4.16 7.07 13.90
CA CYS A 47 -3.51 7.26 15.19
C CYS A 47 -1.99 7.11 15.03
N PHE A 48 -1.27 7.88 15.83
CA PHE A 48 0.17 7.78 15.94
C PHE A 48 0.58 7.92 17.40
N SER A 49 1.49 7.06 17.80
CA SER A 49 2.11 7.09 19.12
C SER A 49 3.31 6.17 19.20
N ARG A 50 4.21 6.47 20.14
CA ARG A 50 5.20 5.50 20.63
C ARG A 50 4.66 4.86 21.91
N VAL A 51 5.18 3.69 22.27
CA VAL A 51 4.69 2.95 23.44
C VAL A 51 4.72 3.81 24.70
N ASN A 52 3.65 3.74 25.49
CA ASN A 52 3.38 4.51 26.71
C ASN A 52 3.21 6.03 26.54
N GLN A 53 3.26 6.57 25.31
CA GLN A 53 3.00 7.98 25.04
C GLN A 53 1.53 8.20 24.66
N PRO A 54 0.96 9.42 24.75
CA PRO A 54 -0.40 9.69 24.27
C PRO A 54 -0.59 9.28 22.80
N VAL A 55 -1.70 8.59 22.51
CA VAL A 55 -2.14 8.31 21.14
C VAL A 55 -2.94 9.50 20.64
N LEU A 56 -2.45 10.14 19.57
CA LEU A 56 -3.07 11.30 18.97
C LEU A 56 -3.20 11.10 17.44
N PRO A 57 -4.19 11.74 16.80
CA PRO A 57 -4.39 11.61 15.37
C PRO A 57 -3.27 12.32 14.59
N ALA A 58 -2.83 11.69 13.50
CA ALA A 58 -1.74 12.15 12.65
C ALA A 58 -2.14 12.11 11.17
N LYS A 59 -1.59 13.05 10.40
CA LYS A 59 -1.74 13.14 8.95
C LYS A 59 -0.46 12.68 8.28
N GLN A 60 -0.54 11.63 7.46
CA GLN A 60 0.51 11.32 6.50
C GLN A 60 0.40 12.27 5.30
N ILE A 61 1.57 12.68 4.80
CA ILE A 61 1.71 13.40 3.53
C ILE A 61 2.80 12.78 2.66
N THR A 62 2.64 12.89 1.35
CA THR A 62 3.69 12.60 0.35
C THR A 62 3.68 13.67 -0.73
N TYR A 63 4.82 14.32 -0.94
CA TYR A 63 5.04 15.29 -1.99
C TYR A 63 6.11 14.84 -2.97
N LEU A 64 5.84 15.04 -4.25
CA LEU A 64 6.85 14.90 -5.31
C LEU A 64 7.70 16.16 -5.38
N LEU A 65 9.02 15.99 -5.43
CA LEU A 65 10.02 17.02 -5.64
C LEU A 65 10.64 16.87 -7.04
N PRO A 66 11.37 17.88 -7.56
CA PRO A 66 12.25 17.66 -8.71
C PRO A 66 13.11 16.41 -8.52
N SER A 67 13.30 15.61 -9.57
CA SER A 67 14.04 14.35 -9.50
C SER A 67 15.47 14.50 -8.97
N ASP A 68 16.09 15.65 -9.21
CA ASP A 68 17.44 16.01 -8.77
C ASP A 68 17.48 16.80 -7.44
N ALA A 69 16.36 16.85 -6.70
CA ALA A 69 16.28 17.59 -5.45
C ALA A 69 17.07 16.92 -4.32
N VAL A 70 17.99 17.68 -3.75
CA VAL A 70 18.71 17.36 -2.52
C VAL A 70 18.18 18.24 -1.40
N ILE A 71 17.42 17.65 -0.49
CA ILE A 71 16.83 18.37 0.65
C ILE A 71 17.93 18.86 1.59
N THR A 72 17.83 20.12 1.99
CA THR A 72 18.77 20.78 2.90
C THR A 72 18.13 21.09 4.26
N ARG A 73 16.80 21.31 4.31
CA ARG A 73 16.07 21.57 5.54
C ARG A 73 14.59 21.25 5.38
N VAL A 74 13.99 20.76 6.46
CA VAL A 74 12.53 20.63 6.63
C VAL A 74 12.13 21.44 7.86
N SER A 75 11.05 22.21 7.76
CA SER A 75 10.49 22.98 8.87
C SER A 75 8.98 22.83 8.87
N VAL A 76 8.39 22.58 10.03
CA VAL A 76 6.94 22.45 10.21
C VAL A 76 6.49 23.38 11.33
N GLN A 77 5.48 24.20 11.08
CA GLN A 77 4.97 25.18 12.04
C GLN A 77 3.44 25.15 12.06
N GLY A 78 2.87 25.04 13.26
CA GLY A 78 1.43 25.14 13.48
C GLY A 78 0.99 26.55 13.84
N TYR A 79 -0.19 26.94 13.36
CA TYR A 79 -0.84 28.22 13.62
C TYR A 79 -2.31 28.00 13.98
N GLN A 80 -2.94 29.04 14.51
CA GLN A 80 -4.36 29.03 14.89
C GLN A 80 -4.68 27.86 15.83
N PRO A 81 -4.10 27.86 17.06
CA PRO A 81 -4.45 26.86 18.05
C PRO A 81 -5.90 27.04 18.50
N PHE A 82 -6.67 25.97 18.46
CA PHE A 82 -8.05 25.92 18.88
C PHE A 82 -8.24 24.78 19.89
N VAL A 83 -8.73 25.11 21.09
CA VAL A 83 -9.02 24.11 22.12
C VAL A 83 -10.33 23.40 21.75
N ILE A 84 -10.22 22.17 21.26
CA ILE A 84 -11.36 21.36 20.80
C ILE A 84 -12.05 20.60 21.93
N GLY A 85 -11.39 20.44 23.08
CA GLY A 85 -11.94 19.73 24.22
C GLY A 85 -10.90 19.45 25.29
N LYS A 86 -11.22 18.54 26.20
CA LYS A 86 -10.32 18.12 27.28
C LYS A 86 -10.14 16.62 27.31
N ALA A 87 -8.94 16.20 27.70
CA ALA A 87 -8.56 14.82 27.97
C ALA A 87 -7.81 14.75 29.30
N GLU A 88 -8.44 14.17 30.33
CA GLU A 88 -7.81 13.98 31.64
C GLU A 88 -6.54 13.12 31.53
N CYS A 89 -6.69 12.03 30.78
CA CYS A 89 -5.63 11.11 30.45
C CYS A 89 -5.91 10.59 29.04
N PRO A 90 -5.26 11.14 28.00
CA PRO A 90 -5.25 10.50 26.69
C PRO A 90 -4.80 9.06 26.84
N ILE A 91 -5.34 8.19 26.01
CA ILE A 91 -4.97 6.79 26.03
C ILE A 91 -3.49 6.60 25.63
N PRO A 92 -2.70 5.81 26.36
CA PRO A 92 -1.31 5.56 25.99
C PRO A 92 -1.20 4.56 24.83
N GLY A 93 -0.13 4.69 24.04
CA GLY A 93 0.17 3.79 22.95
C GLY A 93 0.62 2.42 23.45
N ASP A 94 0.06 1.38 22.86
CA ASP A 94 0.36 0.00 23.24
C ASP A 94 1.58 -0.56 22.49
N PRO A 95 2.30 -1.52 23.10
CA PRO A 95 3.22 -2.40 22.39
C PRO A 95 2.60 -2.98 21.11
N PRO A 96 3.37 -3.15 20.02
CA PRO A 96 2.89 -3.91 18.86
C PRO A 96 2.55 -5.36 19.22
N ASN A 97 1.36 -5.83 18.83
CA ASN A 97 1.03 -7.26 18.84
C ASN A 97 0.72 -7.76 17.42
N PRO A 98 1.22 -8.95 17.06
CA PRO A 98 0.81 -9.62 15.82
C PRO A 98 -0.55 -10.31 15.98
N PHE A 99 -1.28 -10.53 14.89
CA PHE A 99 -2.61 -11.20 14.89
C PHE A 99 -2.62 -12.62 15.49
N GLY A 100 -1.46 -13.22 15.77
CA GLY A 100 -1.35 -14.57 16.34
C GLY A 100 -0.97 -14.61 17.83
N SER A 101 -0.83 -13.48 18.51
CA SER A 101 -0.34 -13.43 19.89
C SER A 101 -1.41 -13.15 20.94
N GLU A 102 -1.12 -13.51 22.20
CA GLU A 102 -1.80 -12.94 23.35
C GLU A 102 -1.51 -11.44 23.47
N ILE A 103 -2.55 -10.66 23.81
CA ILE A 103 -2.52 -9.20 23.85
C ILE A 103 -1.59 -8.69 24.94
N ARG A 104 -0.70 -7.76 24.60
CA ARG A 104 0.14 -7.01 25.54
C ARG A 104 -0.28 -5.55 25.57
N ILE A 105 -1.29 -5.24 26.37
CA ILE A 105 -1.68 -3.87 26.68
C ILE A 105 -1.24 -3.55 28.09
N THR A 106 -0.51 -2.44 28.22
CA THR A 106 0.06 -2.05 29.51
C THR A 106 -0.82 -1.02 30.21
N GLY A 107 -1.49 -0.15 29.44
CA GLY A 107 -2.14 1.06 29.98
C GLY A 107 -1.16 1.98 30.73
N ILE A 108 0.15 1.76 30.54
CA ILE A 108 1.20 2.49 31.26
C ILE A 108 1.38 3.84 30.57
N CYS A 109 1.27 4.90 31.36
CA CYS A 109 1.54 6.26 30.93
C CYS A 109 2.99 6.63 31.27
N ASP A 110 3.78 7.13 30.31
CA ASP A 110 5.11 7.66 30.59
C ASP A 110 5.00 8.90 31.49
N PRO A 111 5.47 8.86 32.76
CA PRO A 111 5.33 9.99 33.67
C PRO A 111 6.05 11.24 33.18
N LYS A 112 7.10 11.12 32.34
CA LYS A 112 7.80 12.26 31.76
C LYS A 112 6.94 13.09 30.81
N ILE A 113 5.87 12.50 30.28
CA ILE A 113 4.90 13.15 29.39
C ILE A 113 3.63 13.48 30.17
N TYR A 114 3.03 12.48 30.83
CA TYR A 114 1.73 12.64 31.48
C TYR A 114 1.74 13.49 32.75
N GLN A 115 2.90 13.68 33.37
CA GLN A 115 3.10 14.57 34.52
C GLN A 115 3.97 15.79 34.16
N SER A 116 4.19 16.01 32.86
CA SER A 116 4.96 17.15 32.34
C SER A 116 4.19 18.46 32.46
N ASP A 117 4.92 19.57 32.41
CA ASP A 117 4.36 20.91 32.19
C ASP A 117 4.49 21.38 30.72
N GLN A 118 4.91 20.49 29.82
CA GLN A 118 5.10 20.75 28.40
C GLN A 118 3.95 20.17 27.56
N LEU A 119 3.61 20.85 26.45
CA LEU A 119 2.70 20.32 25.44
C LEU A 119 3.27 19.05 24.80
N TYR A 120 2.41 18.05 24.59
CA TYR A 120 2.73 16.83 23.86
C TYR A 120 1.92 16.74 22.55
N PRO A 121 2.53 16.38 21.41
CA PRO A 121 3.97 16.38 21.16
C PRO A 121 4.52 17.82 21.11
N GLN A 122 5.82 17.98 21.36
CA GLN A 122 6.49 19.28 21.23
C GLN A 122 6.59 19.70 19.76
N GLU A 123 6.97 18.77 18.89
CA GLU A 123 7.12 18.98 17.45
C GLU A 123 5.86 18.60 16.68
N PHE A 124 5.63 19.26 15.54
CA PHE A 124 4.55 18.92 14.60
C PHE A 124 4.96 17.83 13.60
N LEU A 125 6.26 17.60 13.43
CA LEU A 125 6.82 16.60 12.54
C LEU A 125 7.26 15.38 13.36
N ALA A 126 6.59 14.25 13.19
CA ALA A 126 6.95 13.02 13.91
C ALA A 126 8.16 12.33 13.28
N SER A 127 8.11 12.18 11.95
CA SER A 127 9.14 11.56 11.12
C SER A 127 8.96 12.03 9.67
N TYR A 128 10.02 11.91 8.86
CA TYR A 128 9.95 12.04 7.41
C TYR A 128 10.90 11.06 6.72
N HIS A 129 10.59 10.74 5.47
CA HIS A 129 11.33 9.83 4.60
C HIS A 129 11.57 10.45 3.24
N LEU A 130 12.74 10.17 2.67
CA LEU A 130 13.11 10.58 1.32
C LEU A 130 13.16 9.34 0.44
N GLY A 131 12.19 9.22 -0.45
CA GLY A 131 12.05 8.10 -1.36
C GLY A 131 12.53 8.40 -2.78
N ASN A 132 12.84 7.37 -3.55
CA ASN A 132 12.96 7.39 -4.99
C ASN A 132 12.13 6.25 -5.58
N GLN A 133 11.13 6.57 -6.39
CA GLN A 133 10.28 5.57 -7.01
C GLN A 133 10.52 5.57 -8.51
N SER A 134 11.55 4.87 -9.00
CA SER A 134 11.99 4.89 -10.40
C SER A 134 12.32 6.29 -10.93
N GLY A 135 13.10 7.07 -10.18
CA GLY A 135 13.54 8.42 -10.57
C GLY A 135 12.56 9.54 -10.16
N PHE A 136 11.40 9.20 -9.60
CA PHE A 136 10.49 10.16 -8.99
C PHE A 136 10.88 10.39 -7.53
N LYS A 137 11.34 11.60 -7.20
CA LYS A 137 11.83 11.92 -5.86
C LYS A 137 10.70 12.27 -4.90
N LEU A 138 10.52 11.46 -3.87
CA LEU A 138 9.43 11.60 -2.90
C LEU A 138 9.95 12.17 -1.59
N PHE A 139 9.25 13.16 -1.05
CA PHE A 139 9.30 13.53 0.35
C PHE A 139 8.02 13.07 1.01
N SER A 140 8.09 12.31 2.08
CA SER A 140 6.90 11.91 2.84
C SER A 140 7.10 12.13 4.34
N ALA A 141 6.02 12.40 5.07
CA ALA A 141 6.11 12.75 6.48
C ALA A 141 4.84 12.43 7.27
N MET A 142 5.01 12.26 8.57
CA MET A 142 3.93 12.17 9.56
C MET A 142 3.81 13.50 10.30
N ILE A 143 2.66 14.17 10.15
CA ILE A 143 2.33 15.46 10.72
C ILE A 143 1.33 15.29 11.87
N LEU A 144 1.58 15.95 12.99
CA LEU A 144 0.79 15.85 14.23
C LEU A 144 -0.03 17.13 14.45
N PRO A 145 -1.28 17.21 13.96
CA PRO A 145 -2.10 18.42 14.06
C PRO A 145 -2.65 18.71 15.45
N VAL A 146 -2.72 17.68 16.31
CA VAL A 146 -3.31 17.77 17.63
C VAL A 146 -2.23 17.68 18.70
N LYS A 147 -2.32 18.56 19.69
CA LYS A 147 -1.52 18.55 20.91
C LYS A 147 -2.40 18.36 22.15
N TRP A 148 -1.79 17.86 23.20
CA TRP A 148 -2.37 17.73 24.53
C TRP A 148 -1.53 18.48 25.56
N ASP A 149 -2.19 19.27 26.40
CA ASP A 149 -1.61 19.93 27.55
C ASP A 149 -1.86 19.09 28.83
N PRO A 150 -0.83 18.48 29.45
CA PRO A 150 -1.01 17.65 30.64
C PRO A 150 -1.45 18.44 31.88
N VAL A 151 -1.24 19.76 31.93
CA VAL A 151 -1.57 20.64 33.06
C VAL A 151 -3.03 21.09 32.97
N THR A 152 -3.42 21.68 31.83
CA THR A 152 -4.78 22.20 31.66
C THR A 152 -5.77 21.13 31.22
N LYS A 153 -5.26 19.98 30.75
CA LYS A 153 -5.98 18.87 30.13
C LYS A 153 -6.54 19.19 28.76
N ASP A 154 -6.15 20.31 28.14
CA ASP A 154 -6.70 20.73 26.86
C ASP A 154 -6.17 19.87 25.71
N ILE A 155 -7.07 19.51 24.81
CA ILE A 155 -6.73 19.02 23.48
C ILE A 155 -6.81 20.21 22.52
N ILE A 156 -5.70 20.49 21.85
CA ILE A 156 -5.47 21.68 21.03
C ILE A 156 -5.24 21.23 19.60
N LEU A 157 -6.16 21.57 18.70
CA LEU A 157 -5.98 21.44 17.26
C LEU A 157 -5.26 22.67 16.73
N TYR A 158 -4.25 22.49 15.89
CA TYR A 158 -3.69 23.58 15.09
C TYR A 158 -4.33 23.55 13.71
N GLU A 159 -5.24 24.48 13.46
CA GLU A 159 -6.07 24.49 12.24
C GLU A 159 -5.23 24.64 10.96
N ASN A 160 -4.03 25.23 11.07
CA ASN A 160 -3.12 25.40 9.94
C ASN A 160 -1.73 24.89 10.30
N ILE A 161 -1.19 23.98 9.49
CA ILE A 161 0.21 23.54 9.59
C ILE A 161 0.93 23.86 8.29
N LYS A 162 1.91 24.76 8.37
CA LYS A 162 2.81 25.08 7.25
C LYS A 162 4.03 24.16 7.27
N ILE A 163 4.30 23.54 6.14
CA ILE A 163 5.48 22.74 5.87
C ILE A 163 6.33 23.46 4.84
N THR A 164 7.60 23.66 5.15
CA THR A 164 8.61 24.23 4.25
C THR A 164 9.71 23.21 4.04
N ILE A 165 9.88 22.79 2.79
CA ILE A 165 10.94 21.89 2.34
C ILE A 165 11.93 22.71 1.52
N SER A 166 13.10 22.94 2.09
CA SER A 166 14.21 23.60 1.40
C SER A 166 15.08 22.55 0.71
N TYR A 167 15.38 22.75 -0.56
CA TYR A 167 16.23 21.85 -1.34
C TYR A 167 17.10 22.63 -2.31
N ARG A 168 18.17 21.97 -2.77
CA ARG A 168 18.98 22.43 -3.91
C ARG A 168 18.88 21.39 -5.02
N GLN A 169 19.13 21.82 -6.24
CA GLN A 169 19.20 20.92 -7.39
C GLN A 169 20.63 20.40 -7.55
N SER A 170 20.79 19.08 -7.63
CA SER A 170 22.10 18.45 -7.88
C SER A 170 22.51 18.54 -9.36
N GLY A 171 21.55 18.70 -10.27
CA GLY A 171 21.77 18.59 -11.72
C GLY A 171 21.91 17.14 -12.21
N GLU A 172 21.63 16.15 -11.36
CA GLU A 172 21.61 14.75 -11.75
C GLU A 172 20.43 14.44 -12.69
N LEU A 173 20.65 13.57 -13.67
CA LEU A 173 19.64 13.21 -14.67
C LEU A 173 19.12 11.80 -14.41
N PHE A 174 17.80 11.68 -14.40
CA PHE A 174 17.09 10.42 -14.24
C PHE A 174 16.33 10.09 -15.52
N PHE A 175 16.32 8.81 -15.87
CA PHE A 175 15.71 8.31 -17.10
C PHE A 175 14.78 7.14 -16.84
N ASN A 176 13.66 7.12 -17.56
CA ASN A 176 12.69 6.02 -17.55
C ASN A 176 12.41 5.50 -18.96
N SER A 177 12.03 4.23 -19.05
CA SER A 177 11.40 3.69 -20.25
C SER A 177 9.95 4.18 -20.37
N PRO A 178 9.34 4.15 -21.57
CA PRO A 178 7.97 4.62 -21.76
C PRO A 178 6.96 3.90 -20.85
N LEU A 179 7.08 2.58 -20.72
CA LEU A 179 6.18 1.79 -19.88
C LEU A 179 6.42 2.09 -18.39
N ARG A 180 7.67 2.16 -17.95
CA ARG A 180 8.00 2.46 -16.56
C ARG A 180 7.50 3.84 -16.16
N ASP A 181 7.75 4.87 -16.97
CA ASP A 181 7.21 6.21 -16.75
C ASP A 181 5.67 6.20 -16.67
N GLN A 182 5.00 5.53 -17.61
CA GLN A 182 3.54 5.41 -17.63
C GLN A 182 2.99 4.76 -16.34
N LEU A 183 3.57 3.63 -15.91
CA LEU A 183 3.13 2.90 -14.73
C LEU A 183 3.36 3.73 -13.46
N HIS A 184 4.56 4.28 -13.28
CA HIS A 184 4.89 5.05 -12.09
C HIS A 184 4.07 6.33 -11.96
N ARG A 185 3.84 7.06 -13.06
CA ARG A 185 2.92 8.21 -13.07
C ARG A 185 1.52 7.84 -12.63
N LYS A 186 1.01 6.69 -13.09
CA LYS A 186 -0.30 6.17 -12.70
C LYS A 186 -0.37 5.94 -11.19
N LEU A 187 0.65 5.32 -10.60
CA LEU A 187 0.75 5.09 -9.15
C LEU A 187 0.80 6.40 -8.36
N LEU A 188 1.59 7.37 -8.83
CA LEU A 188 1.75 8.66 -8.15
C LEU A 188 0.42 9.42 -8.00
N THR A 189 -0.53 9.24 -8.92
CA THR A 189 -1.86 9.88 -8.81
C THR A 189 -2.64 9.49 -7.55
N VAL A 190 -2.35 8.33 -6.95
CA VAL A 190 -3.03 7.86 -5.73
C VAL A 190 -2.16 7.97 -4.48
N GLN A 191 -0.89 8.37 -4.65
CA GLN A 191 0.11 8.44 -3.58
C GLN A 191 0.39 9.88 -3.13
N LEU A 192 0.29 10.86 -4.04
CA LEU A 192 0.75 12.22 -3.81
C LEU A 192 -0.35 13.15 -3.29
N ASP A 193 0.03 14.06 -2.39
CA ASP A 193 -0.74 15.23 -1.98
C ASP A 193 -0.45 16.47 -2.86
N ASN A 194 0.39 16.32 -3.89
CA ASN A 194 0.65 17.32 -4.94
C ASN A 194 0.72 16.71 -6.36
N PRO A 195 -0.29 15.94 -6.81
CA PRO A 195 -0.23 15.23 -8.09
C PRO A 195 -0.11 16.16 -9.30
N GLU A 196 -0.43 17.45 -9.16
CA GLU A 196 -0.32 18.46 -10.22
C GLU A 196 1.11 18.65 -10.76
N VAL A 197 2.14 18.26 -10.01
CA VAL A 197 3.54 18.41 -10.42
C VAL A 197 4.14 17.18 -11.08
N ILE A 198 3.39 16.08 -11.24
CA ILE A 198 3.89 14.83 -11.84
C ILE A 198 4.51 15.09 -13.20
N ASP A 199 3.82 15.83 -14.07
CA ASP A 199 4.32 16.15 -15.41
C ASP A 199 5.58 17.03 -15.38
N LEU A 200 5.64 17.94 -14.42
CA LEU A 200 6.74 18.90 -14.29
C LEU A 200 8.02 18.25 -13.79
N TYR A 201 7.91 17.27 -12.89
CA TYR A 201 9.04 16.62 -12.23
C TYR A 201 9.30 15.19 -12.73
N ALA A 202 8.61 14.78 -13.81
CA ALA A 202 8.86 13.49 -14.43
C ALA A 202 10.31 13.36 -14.93
N PRO A 203 10.95 12.21 -14.72
CA PRO A 203 12.21 11.87 -15.38
C PRO A 203 12.11 11.96 -16.90
N SER A 204 13.26 12.07 -17.57
CA SER A 204 13.29 12.03 -19.03
C SER A 204 12.98 10.62 -19.54
N VAL A 205 12.22 10.51 -20.63
CA VAL A 205 11.86 9.21 -21.21
C VAL A 205 12.83 8.83 -22.34
N ILE A 206 13.42 7.64 -22.24
CA ILE A 206 14.30 7.04 -23.25
C ILE A 206 13.76 5.65 -23.59
N GLN A 207 13.82 5.25 -24.86
CA GLN A 207 13.36 3.94 -25.29
C GLN A 207 14.09 2.81 -24.54
N GLY A 208 13.31 1.92 -23.90
CA GLY A 208 13.79 0.67 -23.33
C GLY A 208 13.74 -0.48 -24.34
N ASN A 209 14.48 -1.55 -24.03
CA ASN A 209 14.55 -2.78 -24.82
C ASN A 209 13.81 -3.95 -24.16
N VAL A 210 13.57 -3.90 -22.84
CA VAL A 210 12.87 -4.94 -22.08
C VAL A 210 11.95 -4.31 -21.05
N ASP A 211 10.69 -4.71 -21.11
CA ASP A 211 9.65 -4.33 -20.15
C ASP A 211 9.44 -5.42 -19.10
N TYR A 212 9.49 -6.69 -19.52
CA TYR A 212 9.12 -7.85 -18.73
C TYR A 212 10.19 -8.95 -18.78
N LEU A 213 10.72 -9.33 -17.63
CA LEU A 213 11.78 -10.32 -17.50
C LEU A 213 11.30 -11.52 -16.67
N VAL A 214 11.50 -12.73 -17.18
CA VAL A 214 11.38 -13.96 -16.38
C VAL A 214 12.76 -14.40 -15.93
N ILE A 215 12.94 -14.62 -14.63
CA ILE A 215 14.12 -15.27 -14.06
C ILE A 215 13.70 -16.64 -13.53
N ALA A 216 14.33 -17.71 -14.04
CA ALA A 216 14.01 -19.08 -13.66
C ALA A 216 15.25 -19.99 -13.83
N PRO A 217 15.26 -21.20 -13.25
CA PRO A 217 16.20 -22.24 -13.66
C PRO A 217 16.17 -22.48 -15.18
N GLU A 218 17.32 -22.81 -15.76
CA GLU A 218 17.49 -23.03 -17.20
C GLU A 218 16.49 -24.06 -17.75
N ASP A 219 16.26 -25.15 -17.00
CA ASP A 219 15.30 -26.21 -17.36
C ASP A 219 13.86 -25.70 -17.49
N TYR A 220 13.49 -24.63 -16.77
CA TYR A 220 12.16 -24.02 -16.85
C TYR A 220 12.04 -23.04 -18.01
N ILE A 221 13.11 -22.29 -18.30
CA ILE A 221 13.14 -21.32 -19.42
C ILE A 221 12.88 -22.02 -20.75
N GLN A 222 13.44 -23.22 -20.93
CA GLN A 222 13.32 -23.99 -22.18
C GLN A 222 11.94 -24.66 -22.35
N THR A 223 11.00 -24.44 -21.43
CA THR A 223 9.66 -25.03 -21.51
C THR A 223 8.72 -24.21 -22.38
N SER A 224 7.83 -24.90 -23.10
CA SER A 224 6.74 -24.27 -23.84
C SER A 224 5.77 -23.44 -22.96
N ALA A 225 5.79 -23.66 -21.64
CA ALA A 225 5.01 -22.87 -20.69
C ALA A 225 5.56 -21.44 -20.62
N ILE A 226 6.88 -21.27 -20.45
CA ILE A 226 7.51 -19.94 -20.47
C ILE A 226 7.30 -19.27 -21.83
N ASP A 227 7.50 -19.97 -22.95
CA ASP A 227 7.20 -19.43 -24.28
C ASP A 227 5.76 -18.91 -24.39
N SER A 228 4.79 -19.66 -23.86
CA SER A 228 3.38 -19.27 -23.87
C SER A 228 3.12 -17.99 -23.08
N LEU A 229 3.79 -17.84 -21.92
CA LEU A 229 3.70 -16.63 -21.10
C LEU A 229 4.31 -15.42 -21.82
N LEU A 230 5.52 -15.55 -22.35
CA LEU A 230 6.22 -14.46 -23.05
C LEU A 230 5.44 -14.04 -24.30
N ASN A 231 4.87 -14.99 -25.04
CA ASN A 231 4.01 -14.70 -26.18
C ASN A 231 2.74 -13.95 -25.75
N LEU A 232 2.08 -14.34 -24.66
CA LEU A 232 0.94 -13.62 -24.11
C LEU A 232 1.32 -12.16 -23.79
N ARG A 233 2.41 -11.95 -23.05
CA ARG A 233 2.90 -10.61 -22.67
C ARG A 233 3.30 -9.79 -23.91
N SER A 234 3.92 -10.42 -24.91
CA SER A 234 4.25 -9.78 -26.20
C SER A 234 3.00 -9.35 -26.97
N THR A 235 1.93 -10.15 -26.99
CA THR A 235 0.66 -9.76 -27.62
C THR A 235 -0.02 -8.59 -26.90
N GLN A 236 0.31 -8.37 -25.62
CA GLN A 236 -0.13 -7.22 -24.83
C GLN A 236 0.80 -6.00 -24.98
N GLY A 237 1.81 -6.09 -25.87
CA GLY A 237 2.71 -5.01 -26.22
C GLY A 237 3.95 -4.87 -25.33
N LEU A 238 4.23 -5.86 -24.47
CA LEU A 238 5.42 -5.84 -23.61
C LEU A 238 6.64 -6.39 -24.36
N LEU A 239 7.79 -5.73 -24.21
CA LEU A 239 9.07 -6.27 -24.64
C LEU A 239 9.55 -7.31 -23.62
N THR A 240 9.59 -8.58 -24.01
CA THR A 240 9.85 -9.68 -23.07
C THR A 240 11.26 -10.25 -23.20
N ASP A 241 11.84 -10.70 -22.10
CA ASP A 241 13.11 -11.42 -22.06
C ASP A 241 13.13 -12.49 -20.96
N THR A 242 14.13 -13.39 -21.00
CA THR A 242 14.37 -14.43 -20.00
C THR A 242 15.82 -14.44 -19.54
N ALA A 243 16.06 -14.81 -18.29
CA ALA A 243 17.40 -15.04 -17.79
C ALA A 243 17.47 -16.29 -16.92
N SER A 244 18.40 -17.20 -17.23
CA SER A 244 18.65 -18.36 -16.39
C SER A 244 19.33 -17.96 -15.08
N LEU A 245 18.87 -18.56 -14.00
CA LEU A 245 19.45 -18.36 -12.69
C LEU A 245 20.92 -18.81 -12.68
N GLU A 246 21.22 -19.94 -13.30
CA GLU A 246 22.56 -20.52 -13.40
C GLU A 246 23.52 -19.54 -14.09
N ARG A 247 23.05 -18.84 -15.14
CA ARG A 247 23.82 -17.81 -15.84
C ARG A 247 24.04 -16.58 -14.95
N ILE A 248 23.05 -16.16 -14.17
CA ILE A 248 23.20 -15.04 -13.23
C ILE A 248 24.25 -15.41 -12.17
N GLU A 249 24.13 -16.60 -11.58
CA GLU A 249 25.04 -17.09 -10.55
C GLU A 249 26.49 -17.18 -11.04
N SER A 250 26.70 -17.56 -12.30
CA SER A 250 28.03 -17.71 -12.88
C SER A 250 28.66 -16.38 -13.35
N ASN A 251 27.85 -15.37 -13.71
CA ASN A 251 28.35 -14.17 -14.40
C ASN A 251 28.22 -12.86 -13.61
N TYR A 252 27.40 -12.80 -12.55
CA TYR A 252 27.22 -11.60 -11.75
C TYR A 252 27.94 -11.70 -10.41
N SER A 253 28.54 -10.58 -10.01
CA SER A 253 29.12 -10.42 -8.67
C SER A 253 28.04 -10.19 -7.62
N GLY A 254 28.30 -10.64 -6.41
CA GLY A 254 27.44 -10.51 -5.23
C GLY A 254 27.89 -11.53 -4.17
N LEU A 255 27.61 -11.25 -2.90
CA LEU A 255 27.97 -12.14 -1.79
C LEU A 255 27.28 -13.51 -1.93
N ASP A 256 26.03 -13.50 -2.38
CA ASP A 256 25.17 -14.67 -2.55
C ASP A 256 24.23 -14.53 -3.75
N THR A 257 23.45 -15.58 -4.03
CA THR A 257 22.53 -15.64 -5.18
C THR A 257 21.50 -14.50 -5.19
N PRO A 258 20.80 -14.16 -4.09
CA PRO A 258 19.87 -13.02 -4.10
C PRO A 258 20.56 -11.70 -4.45
N GLU A 259 21.79 -11.43 -3.98
CA GLU A 259 22.50 -10.20 -4.36
C GLU A 259 22.86 -10.20 -5.84
N LYS A 260 23.27 -11.34 -6.39
CA LYS A 260 23.55 -11.48 -7.83
C LYS A 260 22.29 -11.24 -8.68
N ILE A 261 21.13 -11.77 -8.25
CA ILE A 261 19.84 -11.51 -8.90
C ILE A 261 19.52 -10.02 -8.85
N ARG A 262 19.64 -9.36 -7.68
CA ARG A 262 19.36 -7.93 -7.56
C ARG A 262 20.30 -7.09 -8.42
N ASN A 263 21.60 -7.40 -8.44
CA ASN A 263 22.58 -6.72 -9.29
C ASN A 263 22.28 -6.90 -10.78
N TYR A 264 21.79 -8.08 -11.18
CA TYR A 264 21.29 -8.29 -12.54
C TYR A 264 20.08 -7.41 -12.84
N LEU A 265 19.07 -7.38 -11.95
CA LEU A 265 17.88 -6.54 -12.09
C LEU A 265 18.23 -5.04 -12.17
N ILE A 266 19.17 -4.56 -11.35
CA ILE A 266 19.71 -3.18 -11.41
C ILE A 266 20.27 -2.91 -12.81
N GLN A 267 21.07 -3.82 -13.35
CA GLN A 267 21.62 -3.65 -14.70
C GLN A 267 20.51 -3.57 -15.76
N ARG A 268 19.51 -4.47 -15.72
CA ARG A 268 18.39 -4.47 -16.66
C ARG A 268 17.50 -3.24 -16.51
N TYR A 269 17.30 -2.75 -15.29
CA TYR A 269 16.60 -1.51 -15.01
C TYR A 269 17.31 -0.29 -15.62
N GLN A 270 18.63 -0.21 -15.49
CA GLN A 270 19.44 0.91 -15.97
C GLN A 270 19.67 0.89 -17.49
N GLN A 271 19.88 -0.30 -18.08
CA GLN A 271 20.31 -0.44 -19.47
C GLN A 271 19.18 -0.74 -20.44
N ASP A 272 18.12 -1.44 -19.98
CA ASP A 272 17.07 -1.95 -20.86
C ASP A 272 15.69 -1.38 -20.53
N GLY A 273 15.55 -0.64 -19.44
CA GLY A 273 14.27 -0.02 -19.09
C GLY A 273 13.27 -0.96 -18.42
N LEU A 274 13.76 -2.02 -17.76
CA LEU A 274 12.96 -3.05 -17.09
C LEU A 274 11.86 -2.43 -16.20
N SER A 275 10.65 -3.00 -16.28
CA SER A 275 9.47 -2.59 -15.48
C SER A 275 8.91 -3.72 -14.62
N TYR A 276 8.98 -4.97 -15.09
CA TYR A 276 8.45 -6.15 -14.41
C TYR A 276 9.49 -7.26 -14.33
N ALA A 277 9.56 -7.95 -13.19
CA ALA A 277 10.30 -9.20 -13.07
C ALA A 277 9.44 -10.31 -12.44
N LEU A 278 9.41 -11.47 -13.08
CA LEU A 278 8.78 -12.68 -12.55
C LEU A 278 9.86 -13.66 -12.09
N LEU A 279 9.88 -13.96 -10.80
CA LEU A 279 10.77 -14.95 -10.19
C LEU A 279 10.07 -16.31 -10.18
N VAL A 280 10.63 -17.29 -10.87
CA VAL A 280 10.04 -18.62 -11.03
C VAL A 280 10.89 -19.67 -10.33
N GLY A 281 10.30 -20.32 -9.32
CA GLY A 281 10.93 -21.33 -8.49
C GLY A 281 10.58 -21.17 -7.01
N ASP A 282 10.46 -22.29 -6.30
CA ASP A 282 10.43 -22.32 -4.84
C ASP A 282 11.81 -21.96 -4.25
N VAL A 283 11.93 -21.80 -2.93
CA VAL A 283 13.12 -21.24 -2.27
C VAL A 283 14.43 -21.97 -2.56
N ASP A 284 14.38 -23.29 -2.81
CA ASP A 284 15.56 -24.08 -3.16
C ASP A 284 16.05 -23.82 -4.59
N LEU A 285 15.16 -23.35 -5.46
CA LEU A 285 15.43 -23.05 -6.87
C LEU A 285 15.58 -21.56 -7.14
N MET A 286 14.91 -20.70 -6.38
CA MET A 286 14.88 -19.25 -6.56
C MET A 286 14.93 -18.58 -5.19
N PRO A 287 16.12 -18.45 -4.59
CA PRO A 287 16.24 -18.03 -3.20
C PRO A 287 15.74 -16.60 -3.01
N PRO A 288 14.90 -16.33 -1.99
CA PRO A 288 14.53 -14.98 -1.62
C PRO A 288 15.66 -14.30 -0.85
N ARG A 289 15.56 -12.99 -0.65
CA ARG A 289 16.38 -12.31 0.35
C ARG A 289 15.76 -12.54 1.74
N GLN A 290 16.49 -13.23 2.61
CA GLN A 290 16.12 -13.33 4.03
C GLN A 290 16.50 -12.04 4.75
N ILE A 291 15.54 -11.45 5.45
CA ILE A 291 15.71 -10.22 6.22
C ILE A 291 15.39 -10.53 7.67
N TRP A 292 16.19 -9.99 8.58
CA TRP A 292 15.82 -9.96 9.99
C TRP A 292 14.70 -8.94 10.17
N THR A 293 13.53 -9.43 10.56
CA THR A 293 12.40 -8.54 10.88
C THR A 293 12.13 -8.61 12.38
N CYS A 294 11.59 -7.54 12.92
CA CYS A 294 11.20 -7.51 14.32
C CYS A 294 10.23 -6.37 14.52
N ALA A 295 9.28 -6.53 15.44
CA ALA A 295 8.66 -5.39 16.10
C ALA A 295 9.03 -5.44 17.58
N TYR A 296 9.45 -4.29 18.10
CA TYR A 296 9.78 -4.14 19.51
C TYR A 296 8.72 -3.33 20.25
N ASP A 297 8.66 -3.50 21.56
CA ASP A 297 8.14 -2.47 22.45
C ASP A 297 9.28 -1.60 23.01
N THR A 298 8.95 -0.50 23.68
CA THR A 298 9.97 0.40 24.25
C THR A 298 10.69 -0.16 25.48
N ASN A 299 10.24 -1.28 26.04
CA ASN A 299 10.91 -1.98 27.13
C ASN A 299 11.90 -3.04 26.61
N GLY A 300 12.04 -3.15 25.28
CA GLY A 300 12.92 -4.09 24.62
C GLY A 300 12.34 -5.50 24.48
N ALA A 301 11.07 -5.72 24.82
CA ALA A 301 10.41 -6.96 24.45
C ALA A 301 10.22 -6.97 22.94
N SER A 302 10.57 -8.09 22.32
CA SER A 302 10.61 -8.22 20.87
C SER A 302 9.75 -9.37 20.38
N TRP A 303 9.28 -9.22 19.15
CA TRP A 303 8.84 -10.30 18.29
C TRP A 303 9.90 -10.53 17.23
N PRO A 304 11.06 -11.11 17.60
CA PRO A 304 12.17 -11.32 16.69
C PRO A 304 11.77 -12.35 15.63
N ASP A 305 12.18 -12.10 14.40
CA ASP A 305 11.77 -12.91 13.28
C ASP A 305 12.76 -12.83 12.10
N SER A 306 12.64 -13.77 11.17
CA SER A 306 13.29 -13.66 9.87
C SER A 306 12.32 -14.06 8.79
N SER A 307 12.19 -13.21 7.77
CA SER A 307 11.21 -13.39 6.71
C SER A 307 11.87 -13.29 5.34
N PRO A 308 11.42 -14.07 4.35
CA PRO A 308 11.77 -13.81 2.96
C PRO A 308 11.07 -12.54 2.47
N VAL A 309 11.83 -11.67 1.82
CA VAL A 309 11.37 -10.35 1.37
C VAL A 309 11.72 -10.16 -0.10
N ASP A 310 10.71 -10.24 -0.96
CA ASP A 310 10.88 -9.98 -2.40
C ASP A 310 10.86 -8.48 -2.76
N LEU A 311 10.50 -7.59 -1.81
CA LEU A 311 10.67 -6.14 -1.98
C LEU A 311 12.14 -5.78 -2.28
N TYR A 312 13.10 -6.57 -1.76
CA TYR A 312 14.52 -6.44 -2.07
C TYR A 312 14.85 -6.48 -3.57
N PHE A 313 14.07 -7.22 -4.35
CA PHE A 313 14.26 -7.32 -5.81
C PHE A 313 13.51 -6.20 -6.58
N ALA A 314 12.62 -5.48 -5.91
CA ALA A 314 11.78 -4.44 -6.50
C ALA A 314 12.32 -3.03 -6.21
N ASP A 315 12.79 -2.80 -4.98
CA ASP A 315 13.57 -1.63 -4.59
C ASP A 315 15.02 -1.87 -5.04
N LEU A 316 15.45 -1.10 -6.04
CA LEU A 316 16.77 -1.22 -6.67
C LEU A 316 17.73 -0.12 -6.20
N ASP A 317 17.31 0.71 -5.25
CA ASP A 317 18.09 1.79 -4.67
C ASP A 317 18.93 1.31 -3.47
N GLY A 318 20.09 1.96 -3.28
CA GLY A 318 21.01 1.62 -2.19
C GLY A 318 21.54 0.18 -2.23
N SER A 319 22.29 -0.21 -1.20
CA SER A 319 22.83 -1.57 -1.09
C SER A 319 21.94 -2.54 -0.31
N TRP A 320 20.98 -2.00 0.47
CA TRP A 320 20.24 -2.74 1.51
C TRP A 320 21.16 -3.39 2.56
N ASN A 321 22.44 -3.02 2.62
CA ASN A 321 23.47 -3.48 3.56
C ASN A 321 24.48 -2.32 3.71
N TYR A 322 23.98 -1.15 4.12
CA TYR A 322 24.75 0.10 4.14
C TYR A 322 25.82 0.07 5.25
N ASN A 323 25.53 -0.61 6.36
CA ASN A 323 26.48 -0.79 7.47
C ASN A 323 27.61 -1.81 7.17
N GLN A 324 27.54 -2.47 6.00
CA GLN A 324 28.50 -3.47 5.54
C GLN A 324 28.71 -4.61 6.55
N ASP A 325 27.67 -4.95 7.30
CA ASP A 325 27.70 -6.02 8.30
C ASP A 325 27.15 -7.36 7.75
N ASN A 326 26.74 -7.38 6.47
CA ASN A 326 26.13 -8.51 5.74
C ASN A 326 24.76 -8.95 6.28
N ARG A 327 24.09 -8.09 7.05
CA ARG A 327 22.69 -8.26 7.45
C ARG A 327 21.89 -7.26 6.66
N TYR A 328 21.18 -7.77 5.66
CA TYR A 328 20.45 -6.90 4.76
C TYR A 328 19.12 -6.44 5.39
N GLY A 329 18.65 -5.26 4.99
CA GLY A 329 17.30 -4.76 5.27
C GLY A 329 17.08 -4.27 6.69
N GLN A 330 18.13 -3.86 7.40
CA GLN A 330 18.00 -3.29 8.72
C GLN A 330 17.58 -1.81 8.64
N PRO A 331 16.95 -1.25 9.69
CA PRO A 331 16.59 0.17 9.74
C PRO A 331 17.73 1.14 9.47
N ASP A 332 18.97 0.79 9.85
CA ASP A 332 20.18 1.57 9.62
C ASP A 332 20.78 1.37 8.21
N ASP A 333 20.18 0.51 7.38
CA ASP A 333 20.61 0.28 5.99
C ASP A 333 20.14 1.35 4.99
N SER A 334 19.50 2.42 5.49
CA SER A 334 18.99 3.53 4.66
C SER A 334 18.04 3.04 3.56
N LEU A 335 17.08 2.20 3.94
CA LEU A 335 16.11 1.59 3.02
C LEU A 335 15.23 2.65 2.36
N ASP A 336 15.03 2.51 1.05
CA ASP A 336 14.12 3.36 0.28
C ASP A 336 12.67 2.88 0.40
N LEU A 337 12.46 1.56 0.28
CA LEU A 337 11.19 0.84 0.38
C LEU A 337 10.16 1.16 -0.73
N TYR A 338 10.48 2.05 -1.68
CA TYR A 338 9.70 2.22 -2.89
C TYR A 338 10.23 1.27 -3.96
N ALA A 339 9.33 0.69 -4.74
CA ALA A 339 9.71 -0.19 -5.83
C ALA A 339 10.10 0.63 -7.07
N ASP A 340 11.19 0.26 -7.73
CA ASP A 340 11.59 0.74 -9.06
C ASP A 340 11.05 -0.14 -10.19
N ILE A 341 10.83 -1.42 -9.89
CA ILE A 341 10.21 -2.41 -10.78
C ILE A 341 9.18 -3.24 -10.00
N PHE A 342 8.21 -3.83 -10.71
CA PHE A 342 7.18 -4.67 -10.09
C PHE A 342 7.60 -6.15 -10.13
N VAL A 343 7.80 -6.74 -8.95
CA VAL A 343 8.22 -8.14 -8.82
C VAL A 343 7.04 -9.01 -8.42
N GLY A 344 6.93 -10.18 -9.04
CA GLY A 344 6.07 -11.25 -8.55
C GLY A 344 6.81 -12.58 -8.53
N ARG A 345 6.25 -13.54 -7.79
CA ARG A 345 6.85 -14.86 -7.57
C ARG A 345 5.88 -15.98 -7.91
N LEU A 346 6.37 -16.98 -8.65
CA LEU A 346 5.74 -18.29 -8.80
C LEU A 346 6.55 -19.32 -7.99
N PRO A 347 6.12 -19.66 -6.76
CA PRO A 347 6.85 -20.58 -5.89
C PRO A 347 6.55 -22.04 -6.26
N ILE A 348 7.11 -22.48 -7.40
CA ILE A 348 6.87 -23.81 -7.98
C ILE A 348 8.06 -24.75 -7.76
N SER A 349 7.79 -26.04 -7.59
CA SER A 349 8.84 -27.04 -7.37
C SER A 349 9.13 -27.90 -8.60
N ASP A 350 8.25 -27.92 -9.61
CA ASP A 350 8.42 -28.69 -10.84
C ASP A 350 7.75 -28.07 -12.08
N SER A 351 7.99 -28.68 -13.25
CA SER A 351 7.49 -28.21 -14.55
C SER A 351 5.98 -28.46 -14.77
N ALA A 352 5.37 -29.37 -14.02
CA ALA A 352 3.93 -29.59 -14.07
C ALA A 352 3.20 -28.44 -13.36
N ASP A 353 3.68 -28.02 -12.20
CA ASP A 353 3.21 -26.81 -11.50
C ASP A 353 3.38 -25.57 -12.38
N LEU A 354 4.55 -25.41 -13.01
CA LEU A 354 4.78 -24.32 -13.96
C LEU A 354 3.71 -24.28 -15.06
N SER A 355 3.50 -25.43 -15.72
CA SER A 355 2.54 -25.55 -16.82
C SER A 355 1.12 -25.24 -16.36
N ASN A 356 0.75 -25.69 -15.16
CA ASN A 356 -0.56 -25.41 -14.55
C ASN A 356 -0.76 -23.92 -14.29
N VAL A 357 0.21 -23.26 -13.66
CA VAL A 357 0.13 -21.84 -13.32
C VAL A 357 0.07 -20.97 -14.57
N ILE A 358 0.92 -21.22 -15.57
CA ILE A 358 0.90 -20.44 -16.81
C ILE A 358 -0.42 -20.65 -17.58
N LYS A 359 -0.94 -21.88 -17.61
CA LYS A 359 -2.24 -22.15 -18.23
C LYS A 359 -3.37 -21.36 -17.54
N LYS A 360 -3.34 -21.23 -16.22
CA LYS A 360 -4.31 -20.42 -15.46
C LYS A 360 -4.23 -18.94 -15.87
N ILE A 361 -3.02 -18.38 -15.93
CA ILE A 361 -2.79 -17.00 -16.36
C ILE A 361 -3.33 -16.78 -17.77
N TYR A 362 -2.98 -17.66 -18.71
CA TYR A 362 -3.43 -17.56 -20.09
C TYR A 362 -4.96 -17.57 -20.20
N ILE A 363 -5.64 -18.54 -19.57
CA ILE A 363 -7.10 -18.64 -19.60
C ILE A 363 -7.73 -17.37 -18.98
N TYR A 364 -7.24 -16.94 -17.82
CA TYR A 364 -7.79 -15.79 -17.10
C TYR A 364 -7.75 -14.51 -17.95
N GLU A 365 -6.66 -14.26 -18.69
CA GLU A 365 -6.48 -13.00 -19.44
C GLU A 365 -6.97 -13.04 -20.89
N THR A 366 -7.25 -14.22 -21.46
CA THR A 366 -7.63 -14.35 -22.88
C THR A 366 -9.08 -14.79 -23.09
N ASP A 367 -9.52 -15.82 -22.38
CA ASP A 367 -10.85 -16.41 -22.52
C ASP A 367 -11.34 -16.98 -21.18
N PRO A 368 -11.52 -16.13 -20.16
CA PRO A 368 -12.09 -16.57 -18.90
C PRO A 368 -13.55 -16.99 -19.12
N PRO A 369 -14.04 -18.06 -18.47
CA PRO A 369 -15.46 -18.43 -18.52
C PRO A 369 -16.33 -17.24 -18.14
N GLY A 370 -17.39 -16.97 -18.89
CA GLY A 370 -18.37 -15.94 -18.51
C GLY A 370 -19.12 -16.29 -17.21
N GLY A 371 -19.78 -15.29 -16.64
CA GLY A 371 -20.70 -15.46 -15.51
C GLY A 371 -20.44 -14.50 -14.35
N ASN A 372 -21.33 -14.56 -13.35
CA ASN A 372 -21.37 -13.58 -12.26
C ASN A 372 -20.13 -13.57 -11.35
N TRP A 373 -19.25 -14.57 -11.45
CA TRP A 373 -18.04 -14.64 -10.64
C TRP A 373 -17.13 -13.42 -10.83
N GLN A 374 -17.10 -12.85 -12.04
CA GLN A 374 -16.34 -11.64 -12.40
C GLN A 374 -16.80 -10.38 -11.65
N ASN A 375 -18.01 -10.41 -11.09
CA ASN A 375 -18.61 -9.34 -10.29
C ASN A 375 -19.06 -9.85 -8.93
N THR A 376 -18.38 -10.87 -8.39
CA THR A 376 -18.64 -11.40 -7.05
C THR A 376 -17.39 -11.28 -6.19
N ALA A 377 -17.54 -10.75 -4.99
CA ALA A 377 -16.48 -10.72 -3.99
C ALA A 377 -16.86 -11.58 -2.77
N LEU A 378 -15.87 -12.26 -2.21
CA LEU A 378 -15.96 -12.99 -0.94
C LEU A 378 -15.17 -12.23 0.13
N LEU A 379 -15.84 -11.85 1.21
CA LEU A 379 -15.26 -11.05 2.29
C LEU A 379 -15.41 -11.79 3.61
N CYS A 380 -14.30 -12.30 4.15
CA CYS A 380 -14.26 -13.10 5.36
C CYS A 380 -13.57 -12.34 6.50
N GLY A 381 -14.24 -12.15 7.63
CA GLY A 381 -13.69 -11.42 8.79
C GLY A 381 -13.88 -12.18 10.11
N ALA A 382 -12.79 -12.64 10.72
CA ALA A 382 -12.79 -13.24 12.05
C ALA A 382 -12.87 -12.19 13.15
N ILE A 383 -13.10 -12.67 14.36
CA ILE A 383 -12.72 -11.95 15.58
C ILE A 383 -11.22 -12.19 15.79
N LEU A 384 -10.44 -11.12 15.94
CA LEU A 384 -8.98 -11.18 16.15
C LEU A 384 -8.61 -10.89 17.60
N PHE A 385 -9.21 -9.84 18.18
CA PHE A 385 -9.01 -9.45 19.57
C PHE A 385 -10.37 -9.07 20.22
N PRO A 386 -11.09 -10.06 20.77
CA PRO A 386 -12.47 -9.89 21.24
C PRO A 386 -12.60 -8.88 22.39
N ASP A 387 -11.61 -8.81 23.28
CA ASP A 387 -11.60 -7.88 24.42
C ASP A 387 -11.57 -6.41 24.00
N TYR A 388 -11.20 -6.14 22.74
CA TYR A 388 -11.10 -4.80 22.15
C TYR A 388 -12.06 -4.59 20.99
N ASN A 389 -12.99 -5.54 20.79
CA ASN A 389 -13.90 -5.52 19.65
C ASN A 389 -13.16 -5.43 18.30
N TYR A 390 -11.94 -5.99 18.23
CA TYR A 390 -11.11 -5.96 17.04
C TYR A 390 -11.44 -7.16 16.16
N THR A 391 -12.04 -6.90 15.01
CA THR A 391 -12.49 -7.92 14.06
C THR A 391 -12.02 -7.58 12.66
N GLY A 392 -12.15 -8.55 11.75
CA GLY A 392 -11.91 -8.36 10.33
C GLY A 392 -13.01 -7.67 9.56
N GLU A 393 -14.17 -7.49 10.18
CA GLU A 393 -15.34 -6.87 9.56
C GLU A 393 -15.05 -5.43 9.08
N PRO A 394 -14.43 -4.52 9.86
CA PRO A 394 -14.10 -3.17 9.40
C PRO A 394 -13.22 -3.15 8.14
N CYS A 395 -12.24 -4.04 8.03
CA CYS A 395 -11.38 -4.16 6.84
C CYS A 395 -12.21 -4.62 5.63
N CYS A 396 -13.02 -5.67 5.81
CA CYS A 396 -13.89 -6.20 4.78
C CYS A 396 -14.90 -5.16 4.28
N GLU A 397 -15.53 -4.41 5.20
CA GLU A 397 -16.47 -3.33 4.85
C GLU A 397 -15.77 -2.17 4.13
N SER A 398 -14.53 -1.85 4.52
CA SER A 398 -13.73 -0.83 3.83
C SER A 398 -13.39 -1.24 2.40
N ILE A 399 -13.10 -2.52 2.15
CA ILE A 399 -12.91 -3.07 0.80
C ILE A 399 -14.24 -3.08 0.03
N ALA A 400 -15.33 -3.50 0.66
CA ALA A 400 -16.66 -3.52 0.04
C ALA A 400 -17.07 -2.14 -0.51
N GLN A 401 -16.71 -1.05 0.17
CA GLN A 401 -16.97 0.33 -0.28
C GLN A 401 -16.15 0.76 -1.51
N ARG A 402 -15.09 0.04 -1.86
CA ARG A 402 -14.29 0.27 -3.07
C ARG A 402 -14.78 -0.55 -4.26
N LEU A 403 -15.49 -1.64 -4.00
CA LEU A 403 -16.02 -2.48 -5.07
C LEU A 403 -17.19 -1.77 -5.78
N PRO A 404 -17.38 -1.99 -7.10
CA PRO A 404 -18.52 -1.42 -7.81
C PRO A 404 -19.85 -1.86 -7.18
N GLY A 405 -20.79 -0.92 -7.02
CA GLY A 405 -22.06 -1.18 -6.30
C GLY A 405 -22.98 -2.24 -6.92
N THR A 406 -22.72 -2.63 -8.18
CA THR A 406 -23.43 -3.72 -8.87
C THR A 406 -22.92 -5.12 -8.53
N TRP A 407 -21.82 -5.22 -7.77
CA TRP A 407 -21.23 -6.50 -7.42
C TRP A 407 -22.05 -7.25 -6.38
N ASN A 408 -22.04 -8.57 -6.52
CA ASN A 408 -22.54 -9.47 -5.50
C ASN A 408 -21.50 -9.63 -4.39
N LEU A 409 -21.85 -9.23 -3.16
CA LEU A 409 -20.95 -9.32 -2.01
C LEU A 409 -21.35 -10.49 -1.11
N ILE A 410 -20.49 -11.50 -1.03
CA ILE A 410 -20.63 -12.61 -0.08
C ILE A 410 -19.86 -12.22 1.19
N LYS A 411 -20.58 -11.82 2.22
CA LYS A 411 -20.02 -11.35 3.50
C LYS A 411 -20.14 -12.43 4.57
N LEU A 412 -19.02 -12.89 5.09
CA LEU A 412 -18.92 -13.91 6.13
C LEU A 412 -18.15 -13.35 7.32
N TYR A 413 -18.87 -12.87 8.33
CA TYR A 413 -18.27 -12.28 9.54
C TYR A 413 -18.56 -13.11 10.77
N GLU A 414 -17.53 -13.34 11.57
CA GLU A 414 -17.65 -14.05 12.84
C GLU A 414 -18.40 -13.18 13.87
N PRO A 415 -19.52 -13.64 14.43
CA PRO A 415 -20.34 -12.83 15.32
C PRO A 415 -19.71 -12.70 16.72
N LEU A 416 -19.65 -11.46 17.22
CA LEU A 416 -19.11 -11.13 18.54
C LEU A 416 -19.97 -11.61 19.71
N PRO A 417 -19.38 -11.86 20.90
CA PRO A 417 -17.93 -11.93 21.14
C PRO A 417 -17.31 -13.28 20.72
N TYR A 418 -18.12 -14.35 20.59
CA TYR A 418 -17.71 -15.70 20.19
C TYR A 418 -18.91 -16.58 19.73
N GLY A 419 -19.58 -16.21 18.63
CA GLY A 419 -20.65 -17.05 18.07
C GLY A 419 -20.14 -18.06 17.03
N PRO A 420 -21.03 -18.89 16.45
CA PRO A 420 -20.62 -19.91 15.50
C PRO A 420 -20.02 -19.27 14.25
N PRO A 421 -18.79 -19.63 13.85
CA PRO A 421 -18.18 -19.09 12.65
C PRO A 421 -19.02 -19.37 11.40
N PRO A 422 -19.05 -18.44 10.43
CA PRO A 422 -19.72 -18.67 9.16
C PRO A 422 -19.13 -19.87 8.40
N SER A 423 -19.98 -20.57 7.66
CA SER A 423 -19.59 -21.62 6.72
C SER A 423 -19.70 -21.15 5.27
N GLY A 424 -19.18 -21.93 4.32
CA GLY A 424 -19.40 -21.72 2.88
C GLY A 424 -18.35 -20.86 2.19
N SER A 425 -17.23 -20.53 2.85
CA SER A 425 -16.08 -19.88 2.21
C SER A 425 -15.55 -20.72 1.03
N VAL A 426 -15.28 -22.01 1.25
CA VAL A 426 -14.81 -22.94 0.21
C VAL A 426 -15.84 -23.14 -0.90
N ASP A 427 -17.12 -23.26 -0.57
CA ASP A 427 -18.20 -23.37 -1.57
C ASP A 427 -18.31 -22.10 -2.42
N SER A 428 -18.14 -20.93 -1.81
CA SER A 428 -18.12 -19.64 -2.52
C SER A 428 -16.93 -19.57 -3.48
N LEU A 429 -15.75 -20.01 -3.05
CA LEU A 429 -14.59 -20.14 -3.94
C LEU A 429 -14.89 -21.06 -5.12
N ASN A 430 -15.44 -22.26 -4.86
CA ASN A 430 -15.77 -23.25 -5.89
C ASN A 430 -16.76 -22.72 -6.95
N ASN A 431 -17.66 -21.82 -6.57
CA ASN A 431 -18.59 -21.15 -7.50
C ASN A 431 -17.89 -20.09 -8.38
N GLY A 432 -16.73 -19.61 -7.94
CA GLY A 432 -15.95 -18.55 -8.57
C GLY A 432 -16.27 -17.19 -7.96
N VAL A 433 -15.22 -16.43 -7.67
CA VAL A 433 -15.26 -15.05 -7.17
C VAL A 433 -14.06 -14.28 -7.72
N ALA A 434 -14.23 -13.00 -8.04
CA ALA A 434 -13.17 -12.19 -8.65
C ALA A 434 -12.24 -11.56 -7.60
N TRP A 435 -12.77 -11.26 -6.41
CA TRP A 435 -12.00 -10.69 -5.30
C TRP A 435 -12.28 -11.43 -4.00
N VAL A 436 -11.25 -11.68 -3.20
CA VAL A 436 -11.36 -12.38 -1.92
C VAL A 436 -10.55 -11.67 -0.86
N GLN A 437 -11.19 -11.27 0.24
CA GLN A 437 -10.49 -10.84 1.46
C GLN A 437 -10.54 -11.93 2.51
N TRP A 438 -9.38 -12.34 3.00
CA TRP A 438 -9.22 -13.16 4.19
C TRP A 438 -8.73 -12.31 5.34
N CYS A 439 -9.58 -12.06 6.33
CA CYS A 439 -9.14 -11.44 7.57
C CYS A 439 -9.33 -12.42 8.73
N GLY A 440 -8.23 -12.93 9.27
CA GLY A 440 -8.28 -13.91 10.33
C GLY A 440 -6.94 -14.21 10.97
N HIS A 441 -6.98 -15.07 12.00
CA HIS A 441 -5.76 -15.67 12.51
C HIS A 441 -5.10 -16.51 11.41
N GLY A 442 -3.78 -16.65 11.48
CA GLY A 442 -3.02 -17.31 10.43
C GLY A 442 -1.90 -18.18 10.96
N ASN A 443 -1.62 -19.22 10.19
CA ASN A 443 -0.33 -19.89 10.19
C ASN A 443 0.00 -20.30 8.75
N LYS A 444 1.14 -20.97 8.54
CA LYS A 444 1.53 -21.46 7.21
C LYS A 444 0.45 -22.29 6.51
N SER A 445 -0.38 -23.01 7.25
CA SER A 445 -1.35 -23.94 6.67
C SER A 445 -2.73 -23.34 6.36
N GLY A 446 -3.06 -22.13 6.83
CA GLY A 446 -4.40 -21.58 6.59
C GLY A 446 -4.73 -20.26 7.28
N VAL A 447 -5.93 -19.77 6.98
CA VAL A 447 -6.59 -18.65 7.68
C VAL A 447 -7.73 -19.22 8.51
N TYR A 448 -7.91 -18.70 9.71
CA TYR A 448 -8.83 -19.23 10.71
C TYR A 448 -9.79 -18.16 11.25
N TRP A 449 -11.02 -18.60 11.49
CA TRP A 449 -11.91 -17.99 12.48
C TRP A 449 -11.36 -18.25 13.89
N SER A 450 -12.04 -17.79 14.95
CA SER A 450 -11.57 -18.00 16.34
C SER A 450 -11.34 -19.48 16.69
N TYR A 451 -12.15 -20.40 16.17
CA TYR A 451 -12.09 -21.83 16.54
C TYR A 451 -12.12 -22.82 15.36
N THR A 452 -12.22 -22.33 14.11
CA THR A 452 -12.34 -23.19 12.93
C THR A 452 -11.61 -22.58 11.73
N ARG A 453 -11.37 -23.35 10.67
CA ARG A 453 -10.67 -22.87 9.46
C ARG A 453 -11.60 -22.09 8.53
N MET A 454 -11.11 -20.95 8.00
CA MET A 454 -11.74 -20.26 6.87
C MET A 454 -11.35 -20.92 5.54
N ILE A 455 -10.06 -21.17 5.39
CA ILE A 455 -9.43 -21.81 4.23
C ILE A 455 -8.12 -22.45 4.72
N HIS A 456 -7.88 -23.68 4.31
CA HIS A 456 -6.70 -24.44 4.71
C HIS A 456 -6.07 -25.12 3.50
N CYS A 457 -4.76 -25.36 3.57
CA CYS A 457 -3.99 -26.14 2.62
C CYS A 457 -4.69 -27.45 2.21
N ASP A 458 -5.38 -28.12 3.14
CA ASP A 458 -6.10 -29.37 2.87
C ASP A 458 -7.39 -29.22 2.06
N ASP A 459 -7.93 -28.00 1.96
CA ASP A 459 -9.09 -27.70 1.10
C ASP A 459 -8.65 -27.54 -0.36
N ILE A 460 -7.40 -27.10 -0.59
CA ILE A 460 -6.89 -26.66 -1.89
C ILE A 460 -6.96 -27.74 -2.99
N PRO A 461 -6.55 -29.01 -2.74
CA PRO A 461 -6.63 -30.06 -3.75
C PRO A 461 -8.06 -30.36 -4.22
N SER A 462 -9.08 -29.98 -3.44
CA SER A 462 -10.49 -30.23 -3.73
C SER A 462 -11.21 -29.05 -4.38
N LEU A 463 -10.52 -27.92 -4.60
CA LEU A 463 -11.11 -26.76 -5.25
C LEU A 463 -11.49 -27.05 -6.70
N THR A 464 -12.62 -26.48 -7.13
CA THR A 464 -13.21 -26.71 -8.46
C THR A 464 -13.41 -25.42 -9.26
N ASN A 465 -12.80 -24.31 -8.85
CA ASN A 465 -12.97 -23.00 -9.46
C ASN A 465 -12.03 -22.74 -10.65
N ALA A 466 -11.61 -23.79 -11.37
CA ALA A 466 -10.81 -23.68 -12.58
C ALA A 466 -11.41 -22.66 -13.57
N GLY A 467 -10.58 -21.71 -14.03
CA GLY A 467 -10.98 -20.63 -14.92
C GLY A 467 -11.74 -19.47 -14.25
N LYS A 468 -12.25 -19.64 -13.03
CA LYS A 468 -12.96 -18.61 -12.26
C LYS A 468 -12.15 -18.19 -11.04
N LEU A 469 -10.94 -17.70 -11.32
CA LEU A 469 -9.90 -17.46 -10.32
C LEU A 469 -9.98 -16.03 -9.82
N GLY A 470 -9.97 -15.85 -8.50
CA GLY A 470 -10.00 -14.54 -7.86
C GLY A 470 -8.62 -14.02 -7.50
N VAL A 471 -8.55 -12.72 -7.22
CA VAL A 471 -7.44 -12.09 -6.48
C VAL A 471 -7.69 -12.28 -4.99
N HIS A 472 -6.72 -12.87 -4.29
CA HIS A 472 -6.82 -13.14 -2.86
C HIS A 472 -5.93 -12.15 -2.09
N THR A 473 -6.54 -11.37 -1.21
CA THR A 473 -5.87 -10.52 -0.23
C THR A 473 -6.06 -11.10 1.16
N SER A 474 -5.07 -10.90 2.04
CA SER A 474 -5.05 -11.60 3.33
C SER A 474 -4.35 -10.77 4.40
N ILE A 475 -5.02 -10.64 5.54
CA ILE A 475 -4.38 -10.25 6.80
C ILE A 475 -4.38 -11.43 7.75
N SER A 476 -3.25 -12.13 7.81
CA SER A 476 -3.10 -13.35 8.59
C SER A 476 -1.63 -13.73 8.70
N CYS A 477 -1.18 -14.14 9.87
CA CYS A 477 0.22 -14.51 10.07
C CYS A 477 0.62 -15.73 9.22
N LEU A 478 1.82 -15.67 8.63
CA LEU A 478 2.57 -16.76 8.00
C LEU A 478 1.90 -17.50 6.84
N THR A 479 0.74 -17.09 6.35
CA THR A 479 0.05 -17.77 5.23
C THR A 479 0.83 -17.75 3.93
N GLY A 480 1.75 -16.78 3.80
CA GLY A 480 2.70 -16.66 2.70
C GLY A 480 4.09 -17.14 3.05
N ALA A 481 4.33 -17.87 4.15
CA ALA A 481 5.68 -18.31 4.57
C ALA A 481 6.28 -19.35 3.60
N PHE A 482 6.67 -18.90 2.40
CA PHE A 482 7.06 -19.76 1.29
C PHE A 482 8.45 -20.39 1.46
N GLN A 483 9.21 -19.98 2.48
CA GLN A 483 10.41 -20.66 2.94
C GLN A 483 10.13 -22.02 3.59
N GLU A 484 8.89 -22.26 4.01
CA GLU A 484 8.46 -23.56 4.54
C GLU A 484 8.13 -24.53 3.41
N ASN A 485 8.25 -25.84 3.66
CA ASN A 485 7.93 -26.88 2.64
C ASN A 485 6.51 -26.73 2.05
N ARG A 486 5.55 -26.22 2.83
CA ARG A 486 4.16 -26.02 2.40
C ARG A 486 3.60 -24.79 3.09
N CYS A 487 2.95 -23.91 2.31
CA CYS A 487 2.16 -22.82 2.85
C CYS A 487 0.92 -22.54 1.99
N LEU A 488 -0.06 -21.82 2.55
CA LEU A 488 -1.33 -21.53 1.89
C LEU A 488 -1.14 -20.80 0.55
N ALA A 489 -0.25 -19.81 0.50
CA ALA A 489 0.04 -19.07 -0.72
C ALA A 489 0.56 -19.96 -1.85
N LYS A 490 1.50 -20.87 -1.54
CA LYS A 490 2.04 -21.85 -2.51
C LYS A 490 0.93 -22.74 -3.05
N ASP A 491 0.18 -23.39 -2.17
CA ASP A 491 -0.89 -24.30 -2.58
C ASP A 491 -1.94 -23.57 -3.43
N MET A 492 -2.35 -22.36 -3.03
CA MET A 492 -3.38 -21.57 -3.72
C MET A 492 -2.95 -21.15 -5.13
N VAL A 493 -1.73 -20.64 -5.28
CA VAL A 493 -1.22 -20.18 -6.57
C VAL A 493 -0.86 -21.36 -7.47
N ASN A 494 -0.45 -22.50 -6.93
CA ASN A 494 -0.07 -23.68 -7.74
C ASN A 494 -1.24 -24.63 -8.05
N CYS A 495 -2.40 -24.49 -7.39
CA CYS A 495 -3.54 -25.38 -7.59
C CYS A 495 -3.98 -25.43 -9.08
N GLY A 496 -3.87 -26.60 -9.71
CA GLY A 496 -4.19 -26.79 -11.13
C GLY A 496 -5.69 -26.81 -11.44
N ASN A 497 -6.53 -27.19 -10.48
CA ASN A 497 -7.98 -27.30 -10.63
C ASN A 497 -8.75 -26.08 -10.08
N GLY A 498 -8.05 -25.03 -9.65
CA GLY A 498 -8.67 -23.88 -9.00
C GLY A 498 -7.66 -22.97 -8.30
N GLY A 499 -8.02 -22.51 -7.12
CA GLY A 499 -7.19 -21.64 -6.28
C GLY A 499 -7.27 -20.17 -6.72
N ALA A 500 -6.12 -19.50 -6.73
CA ALA A 500 -6.00 -18.07 -6.99
C ALA A 500 -5.34 -17.79 -8.35
N ILE A 501 -5.64 -16.61 -8.93
CA ILE A 501 -4.81 -16.04 -10.01
C ILE A 501 -3.63 -15.25 -9.42
N VAL A 502 -3.88 -14.53 -8.33
CA VAL A 502 -2.92 -13.73 -7.56
C VAL A 502 -3.25 -13.86 -6.08
N GLY A 503 -2.22 -13.91 -5.24
CA GLY A 503 -2.34 -13.89 -3.79
C GLY A 503 -1.42 -12.87 -3.13
N THR A 504 -1.91 -12.09 -2.17
CA THR A 504 -1.10 -11.25 -1.30
C THR A 504 -1.19 -11.78 0.13
N PHE A 505 -0.07 -12.31 0.64
CA PHE A 505 -0.05 -13.00 1.94
C PHE A 505 1.20 -12.60 2.74
N ASN A 506 1.08 -12.56 4.07
CA ASN A 506 2.22 -12.29 4.94
C ASN A 506 3.18 -13.50 4.96
N THR A 507 4.45 -13.27 4.64
CA THR A 507 5.54 -14.25 4.77
C THR A 507 5.91 -14.53 6.23
N SER A 508 5.49 -13.62 7.13
CA SER A 508 5.59 -13.77 8.58
C SER A 508 4.36 -13.12 9.27
N TYR A 509 4.54 -12.45 10.41
CA TYR A 509 3.46 -11.88 11.21
C TYR A 509 2.68 -10.79 10.46
N GLY A 510 1.35 -10.86 10.56
CA GLY A 510 0.47 -9.73 10.28
C GLY A 510 0.28 -8.90 11.56
N TRP A 511 0.18 -7.59 11.39
CA TRP A 511 0.18 -6.62 12.50
C TRP A 511 -1.10 -5.82 12.57
N GLU A 512 -1.58 -5.63 13.80
CA GLU A 512 -2.74 -4.83 14.17
C GLU A 512 -2.44 -3.33 14.23
N GLY A 513 -3.48 -2.53 14.45
CA GLY A 513 -3.38 -1.08 14.71
C GLY A 513 -3.28 -0.74 16.19
N TYR A 514 -3.75 0.44 16.57
CA TYR A 514 -3.80 0.84 17.97
C TYR A 514 -5.06 0.22 18.61
N LEU A 515 -4.90 -0.98 19.18
CA LEU A 515 -5.98 -1.85 19.66
C LEU A 515 -6.95 -1.15 20.61
N ALA A 516 -6.42 -0.39 21.57
CA ALA A 516 -7.25 0.29 22.57
C ALA A 516 -8.11 1.43 21.99
N GLN A 517 -7.86 1.80 20.73
CA GLN A 517 -8.56 2.81 19.95
C GLN A 517 -9.48 2.17 18.90
N GLY A 518 -9.44 0.84 18.75
CA GLY A 518 -10.20 0.11 17.73
C GLY A 518 -9.76 0.42 16.30
N GLU A 519 -8.53 0.91 16.11
CA GLU A 519 -8.05 1.32 14.79
C GLU A 519 -7.46 0.14 14.00
N MET A 520 -7.83 0.04 12.72
CA MET A 520 -7.23 -0.91 11.78
C MET A 520 -5.71 -0.75 11.67
N GLY A 521 -5.02 -1.87 11.46
CA GLY A 521 -3.56 -1.93 11.38
C GLY A 521 -2.98 -1.67 9.99
N PRO A 522 -1.63 -1.69 9.90
CA PRO A 522 -0.92 -1.55 8.63
C PRO A 522 -1.29 -2.65 7.62
N SER A 523 -1.61 -3.87 8.10
CA SER A 523 -2.00 -4.99 7.24
C SER A 523 -3.32 -4.70 6.52
N GLU A 524 -4.33 -4.28 7.28
CA GLU A 524 -5.66 -3.92 6.79
C GLU A 524 -5.59 -2.79 5.77
N PHE A 525 -4.86 -1.73 6.09
CA PHE A 525 -4.77 -0.55 5.22
C PHE A 525 -4.12 -0.89 3.88
N MET A 526 -3.13 -1.79 3.84
CA MET A 526 -2.55 -2.20 2.56
C MET A 526 -3.51 -3.00 1.68
N ASP A 527 -4.30 -3.91 2.25
CA ASP A 527 -5.32 -4.64 1.49
C ASP A 527 -6.43 -3.69 0.98
N ILE A 528 -6.86 -2.73 1.83
CA ILE A 528 -7.83 -1.69 1.45
C ILE A 528 -7.27 -0.81 0.33
N TRP A 529 -6.01 -0.38 0.42
CA TRP A 529 -5.39 0.46 -0.58
C TRP A 529 -5.10 -0.28 -1.88
N PHE A 530 -4.88 -1.59 -1.84
CA PHE A 530 -4.78 -2.40 -3.03
C PHE A 530 -6.13 -2.49 -3.76
N ALA A 531 -7.22 -2.76 -3.03
CA ALA A 531 -8.57 -2.70 -3.59
C ALA A 531 -8.89 -1.29 -4.14
N GLU A 532 -8.52 -0.23 -3.42
CA GLU A 532 -8.67 1.16 -3.88
C GLU A 532 -7.89 1.45 -5.17
N ALA A 533 -6.67 0.92 -5.31
CA ALA A 533 -5.90 1.09 -6.52
C ALA A 533 -6.61 0.45 -7.72
N VAL A 534 -7.12 -0.77 -7.56
CA VAL A 534 -7.78 -1.53 -8.64
C VAL A 534 -9.12 -0.91 -9.04
N PHE A 535 -10.05 -0.77 -8.10
CA PHE A 535 -11.46 -0.47 -8.42
C PHE A 535 -11.75 1.03 -8.51
N ASP A 536 -11.05 1.79 -7.68
CA ASP A 536 -11.36 3.18 -7.40
C ASP A 536 -10.45 4.11 -8.23
N SER A 537 -9.24 3.64 -8.54
CA SER A 537 -8.21 4.37 -9.29
C SER A 537 -7.91 3.75 -10.66
N ASN A 538 -8.57 2.65 -11.01
CA ASN A 538 -8.44 1.95 -12.29
C ASN A 538 -6.97 1.52 -12.61
N ILE A 539 -6.21 1.17 -11.57
CA ILE A 539 -4.89 0.52 -11.68
C ILE A 539 -5.14 -0.98 -11.81
N THR A 540 -5.44 -1.42 -13.03
CA THR A 540 -5.85 -2.80 -13.31
C THR A 540 -4.68 -3.77 -13.36
N GLU A 541 -3.45 -3.29 -13.59
CA GLU A 541 -2.24 -4.09 -13.44
C GLU A 541 -2.02 -4.43 -11.95
N LEU A 542 -2.16 -5.72 -11.59
CA LEU A 542 -2.25 -6.15 -10.19
C LEU A 542 -0.94 -5.96 -9.41
N GLY A 543 0.22 -6.21 -10.04
CA GLY A 543 1.52 -5.91 -9.43
C GLY A 543 1.67 -4.42 -9.09
N PRO A 544 1.55 -3.50 -10.07
CA PRO A 544 1.57 -2.06 -9.82
C PRO A 544 0.58 -1.63 -8.74
N ALA A 545 -0.67 -2.09 -8.79
CA ALA A 545 -1.68 -1.76 -7.78
C ALA A 545 -1.26 -2.18 -6.36
N PHE A 546 -0.69 -3.38 -6.19
CA PHE A 546 -0.15 -3.86 -4.92
C PHE A 546 1.02 -3.00 -4.42
N TYR A 547 1.99 -2.70 -5.28
CA TYR A 547 3.13 -1.85 -4.91
C TYR A 547 2.71 -0.40 -4.59
N SER A 548 1.61 0.08 -5.19
CA SER A 548 1.01 1.37 -4.83
C SER A 548 0.59 1.41 -3.35
N ALA A 549 0.02 0.32 -2.84
CA ALA A 549 -0.43 0.19 -1.46
C ALA A 549 0.75 0.13 -0.49
N LYS A 550 1.82 -0.60 -0.84
CA LYS A 550 3.08 -0.62 -0.07
C LYS A 550 3.70 0.77 0.06
N ALA A 551 3.86 1.48 -1.06
CA ALA A 551 4.42 2.82 -1.09
C ALA A 551 3.65 3.81 -0.19
N ARG A 552 2.31 3.71 -0.14
CA ARG A 552 1.47 4.52 0.76
C ARG A 552 1.71 4.23 2.24
N ARG A 553 2.28 3.06 2.60
CA ARG A 553 2.60 2.71 3.98
C ARG A 553 3.98 3.18 4.43
N VAL A 554 4.93 3.39 3.52
CA VAL A 554 6.30 3.86 3.84
C VAL A 554 6.34 5.05 4.79
N PRO A 555 5.53 6.12 4.62
CA PRO A 555 5.63 7.30 5.49
C PRO A 555 5.29 7.02 6.96
N TYR A 556 4.54 5.96 7.24
CA TYR A 556 4.11 5.58 8.59
C TYR A 556 5.22 4.91 9.40
N TRP A 557 6.32 4.51 8.77
CA TRP A 557 7.47 3.97 9.47
C TRP A 557 8.10 5.05 10.37
N ASP A 558 8.24 4.78 11.66
CA ASP A 558 8.98 5.66 12.58
C ASP A 558 10.38 5.12 12.83
N HIS A 559 11.39 5.68 12.16
CA HIS A 559 12.80 5.32 12.38
C HIS A 559 13.28 5.59 13.82
N ASN A 560 12.57 6.44 14.57
CA ASN A 560 12.89 6.71 15.97
C ASN A 560 12.18 5.75 16.94
N PHE A 561 11.33 4.84 16.44
CA PHE A 561 10.69 3.81 17.23
C PHE A 561 11.67 2.65 17.43
N TYR A 562 12.22 2.51 18.64
CA TYR A 562 13.10 1.44 19.11
C TYR A 562 14.00 0.79 18.04
N ASN A 563 15.18 1.37 17.80
CA ASN A 563 16.13 0.97 16.75
C ASN A 563 15.54 0.95 15.32
N GLY A 564 14.41 1.62 15.09
CA GLY A 564 13.72 1.73 13.80
C GLY A 564 12.89 0.51 13.41
N TYR A 565 12.71 -0.46 14.30
CA TYR A 565 11.92 -1.67 14.03
C TYR A 565 10.50 -1.51 14.60
N ASP A 566 9.54 -1.24 13.72
CA ASP A 566 8.12 -1.08 14.08
C ASP A 566 7.20 -2.03 13.26
N ARG A 567 5.90 -1.96 13.56
CA ARG A 567 4.87 -2.71 12.85
C ARG A 567 4.73 -2.31 11.38
N ASN A 568 5.04 -1.06 11.02
CA ASN A 568 4.92 -0.56 9.65
C ASN A 568 6.00 -1.13 8.76
N LEU A 569 7.27 -0.99 9.16
CA LEU A 569 8.41 -1.58 8.46
C LEU A 569 8.23 -3.08 8.31
N SER A 570 7.88 -3.77 9.41
CA SER A 570 7.63 -5.21 9.38
C SER A 570 6.56 -5.57 8.35
N THR A 571 5.42 -4.86 8.32
CA THR A 571 4.34 -5.17 7.37
C THR A 571 4.73 -4.85 5.93
N ILE A 572 5.47 -3.75 5.68
CA ILE A 572 6.01 -3.39 4.36
C ILE A 572 6.95 -4.48 3.83
N LEU A 573 7.76 -5.09 4.70
CA LEU A 573 8.70 -6.14 4.30
C LEU A 573 8.00 -7.48 4.04
N VAL A 574 7.04 -7.88 4.89
CA VAL A 574 6.53 -9.27 4.89
C VAL A 574 5.28 -9.52 4.05
N LEU A 575 4.49 -8.50 3.68
CA LEU A 575 3.36 -8.73 2.78
C LEU A 575 3.90 -9.00 1.36
N THR A 576 3.69 -10.17 0.77
CA THR A 576 4.31 -10.56 -0.51
C THR A 576 3.28 -10.87 -1.57
N TYR A 577 3.59 -10.51 -2.82
CA TYR A 577 2.79 -10.79 -4.01
C TYR A 577 3.19 -12.13 -4.65
N PHE A 578 2.24 -13.05 -4.73
CA PHE A 578 2.38 -14.36 -5.38
C PHE A 578 1.55 -14.37 -6.66
N GLY A 579 2.21 -14.63 -7.80
CA GLY A 579 1.63 -14.55 -9.12
C GLY A 579 2.51 -13.75 -10.09
N ASP A 580 2.03 -13.61 -11.31
CA ASP A 580 2.67 -12.77 -12.32
C ASP A 580 2.30 -11.29 -12.09
N PRO A 581 3.28 -10.37 -11.93
CA PRO A 581 3.02 -8.98 -11.60
C PRO A 581 2.37 -8.19 -12.75
N ALA A 582 2.43 -8.70 -13.99
CA ALA A 582 1.83 -8.05 -15.16
C ALA A 582 0.36 -8.45 -15.41
N VAL A 583 -0.19 -9.39 -14.62
CA VAL A 583 -1.60 -9.80 -14.75
C VAL A 583 -2.51 -8.61 -14.54
N LYS A 584 -3.50 -8.47 -15.43
CA LYS A 584 -4.54 -7.45 -15.30
C LYS A 584 -5.80 -8.01 -14.66
N PHE A 585 -6.41 -7.24 -13.78
CA PHE A 585 -7.69 -7.59 -13.17
C PHE A 585 -8.80 -7.72 -14.23
N VAL A 586 -9.57 -8.80 -14.18
CA VAL A 586 -10.73 -9.04 -15.05
C VAL A 586 -11.99 -8.64 -14.28
N GLY A 587 -12.80 -7.72 -14.81
CA GLY A 587 -14.08 -7.34 -14.20
C GLY A 587 -14.27 -5.85 -13.90
N THR A 588 -13.45 -4.95 -14.47
CA THR A 588 -13.61 -3.51 -14.29
C THR A 588 -14.75 -2.94 -15.15
N GLY A 589 -15.98 -3.15 -14.70
CA GLY A 589 -17.01 -2.12 -14.92
C GLY A 589 -16.55 -0.85 -14.20
N SER A 590 -16.62 0.31 -14.85
CA SER A 590 -16.00 1.57 -14.38
C SER A 590 -16.49 2.10 -13.03
N GLY A 591 -17.44 1.45 -12.36
CA GLY A 591 -18.02 1.86 -11.08
C GLY A 591 -18.81 3.19 -11.11
N VAL A 592 -18.58 4.03 -12.12
CA VAL A 592 -19.26 5.29 -12.36
C VAL A 592 -20.53 5.01 -13.16
N GLU A 593 -21.61 4.71 -12.46
CA GLU A 593 -22.97 4.74 -13.02
C GLU A 593 -23.67 6.02 -12.58
N GLU A 594 -24.49 6.60 -13.46
CA GLU A 594 -25.27 7.81 -13.19
C GLU A 594 -26.39 7.51 -12.16
N ILE A 595 -26.11 7.67 -10.87
CA ILE A 595 -27.11 7.59 -9.80
C ILE A 595 -27.62 9.01 -9.48
N VAL A 596 -28.85 9.32 -9.93
CA VAL A 596 -29.42 10.69 -9.95
C VAL A 596 -30.18 11.07 -8.67
N SER A 597 -30.27 10.22 -7.63
CA SER A 597 -31.02 10.58 -6.41
C SER A 597 -30.14 11.24 -5.34
N ALA A 598 -29.96 12.57 -5.43
CA ALA A 598 -29.33 13.36 -4.36
C ALA A 598 -30.23 13.44 -3.10
N PRO A 599 -29.68 13.30 -1.86
CA PRO A 599 -30.42 13.64 -0.64
C PRO A 599 -30.79 15.14 -0.58
N PRO A 600 -31.80 15.55 0.22
CA PRO A 600 -32.22 16.95 0.34
C PRO A 600 -31.16 17.91 0.89
N SER A 601 -30.16 17.40 1.63
CA SER A 601 -29.04 18.18 2.19
C SER A 601 -27.88 18.37 1.20
N PHE A 602 -27.99 17.81 0.00
CA PHE A 602 -26.90 17.76 -0.97
C PHE A 602 -26.97 18.97 -1.92
N GLN A 603 -26.08 19.93 -1.75
CA GLN A 603 -25.99 21.11 -2.61
C GLN A 603 -24.66 21.14 -3.34
N ILE A 604 -24.71 21.19 -4.67
CA ILE A 604 -23.56 21.52 -5.50
C ILE A 604 -23.82 22.86 -6.17
N SER A 605 -22.91 23.82 -5.98
CA SER A 605 -22.91 25.07 -6.75
C SER A 605 -21.60 25.23 -7.51
N TYR A 606 -21.70 25.75 -8.72
CA TYR A 606 -20.55 25.96 -9.60
C TYR A 606 -20.30 27.46 -9.70
N ASN A 607 -19.08 27.88 -9.39
CA ASN A 607 -18.61 29.22 -9.70
C ASN A 607 -17.73 29.18 -10.94
N PHE A 608 -18.33 29.43 -12.10
CA PHE A 608 -17.67 29.38 -13.40
C PHE A 608 -16.64 30.51 -13.62
N SER A 609 -16.68 31.62 -12.86
CA SER A 609 -15.68 32.67 -13.03
C SER A 609 -14.31 32.28 -12.47
N ASN A 610 -14.28 31.36 -11.49
CA ASN A 610 -13.06 30.95 -10.78
C ASN A 610 -12.81 29.44 -10.84
N LEU A 611 -13.54 28.69 -11.67
CA LEU A 611 -13.47 27.22 -11.77
C LEU A 611 -13.51 26.52 -10.40
N ARG A 612 -14.48 26.88 -9.56
CA ARG A 612 -14.69 26.24 -8.25
C ARG A 612 -16.03 25.52 -8.16
N MET A 613 -16.03 24.42 -7.40
CA MET A 613 -17.21 23.67 -7.04
C MET A 613 -17.38 23.69 -5.52
N GLU A 614 -18.54 24.16 -5.04
CA GLU A 614 -18.91 24.02 -3.63
C GLU A 614 -19.82 22.82 -3.50
N ILE A 615 -19.49 21.91 -2.59
CA ILE A 615 -20.28 20.72 -2.28
C ILE A 615 -20.60 20.74 -0.81
N THR A 616 -21.88 20.66 -0.46
CA THR A 616 -22.35 20.52 0.93
C THR A 616 -23.16 19.24 1.05
N THR A 617 -22.81 18.40 2.01
CA THR A 617 -23.47 17.12 2.31
C THR A 617 -24.02 17.08 3.73
N GLY A 618 -23.45 17.86 4.64
CA GLY A 618 -23.78 17.89 6.06
C GLY A 618 -23.33 16.65 6.83
N MET A 619 -22.50 15.80 6.23
CA MET A 619 -21.97 14.57 6.83
C MET A 619 -20.67 14.14 6.12
N PRO A 620 -19.80 13.34 6.77
CA PRO A 620 -18.53 12.92 6.18
C PRO A 620 -18.73 12.30 4.80
N SER A 621 -17.99 12.81 3.84
CA SER A 621 -18.17 12.53 2.43
C SER A 621 -16.83 12.46 1.70
N ARG A 622 -16.86 11.86 0.51
CA ARG A 622 -15.74 11.73 -0.42
C ARG A 622 -16.15 12.31 -1.76
N LEU A 623 -15.44 13.33 -2.24
CA LEU A 623 -15.53 13.77 -3.63
C LEU A 623 -14.49 13.01 -4.44
N SER A 624 -14.92 12.41 -5.54
CA SER A 624 -14.06 11.81 -6.55
C SER A 624 -14.42 12.41 -7.92
N ILE A 625 -13.44 12.82 -8.71
CA ILE A 625 -13.64 13.29 -10.08
C ILE A 625 -12.97 12.30 -11.02
N PHE A 626 -13.68 11.86 -12.06
CA PHE A 626 -13.24 10.88 -13.03
C PHE A 626 -13.25 11.46 -14.44
N ASP A 627 -12.36 10.97 -15.30
CA ASP A 627 -12.47 11.17 -16.75
C ASP A 627 -13.47 10.18 -17.39
N LEU A 628 -13.71 10.33 -18.69
CA LEU A 628 -14.63 9.48 -19.45
C LEU A 628 -14.21 8.00 -19.52
N SER A 629 -12.96 7.67 -19.19
CA SER A 629 -12.50 6.27 -19.11
C SER A 629 -12.80 5.61 -17.76
N GLY A 630 -13.39 6.35 -16.81
CA GLY A 630 -13.61 5.89 -15.45
C GLY A 630 -12.36 5.98 -14.57
N ARG A 631 -11.28 6.62 -15.03
CA ARG A 631 -10.09 6.87 -14.21
C ARG A 631 -10.33 8.07 -13.30
N ARG A 632 -10.07 7.90 -12.01
CA ARG A 632 -10.15 8.98 -11.02
C ARG A 632 -8.98 9.95 -11.18
N LEU A 633 -9.29 11.21 -11.46
CA LEU A 633 -8.33 12.30 -11.60
C LEU A 633 -8.08 13.04 -10.30
N HIS A 634 -9.07 13.05 -9.41
CA HIS A 634 -8.99 13.75 -8.13
C HIS A 634 -9.86 13.06 -7.10
N GLN A 635 -9.39 13.06 -5.87
CA GLN A 635 -10.16 12.64 -4.73
C GLN A 635 -9.84 13.50 -3.53
N CYS A 636 -10.87 13.89 -2.81
CA CYS A 636 -10.72 14.52 -1.51
C CYS A 636 -11.91 14.12 -0.65
N ASP A 637 -11.60 13.74 0.59
CA ASP A 637 -12.65 13.58 1.58
C ASP A 637 -12.87 14.89 2.31
N PHE A 638 -14.09 15.11 2.75
CA PHE A 638 -14.50 16.32 3.44
C PHE A 638 -15.60 16.00 4.45
N TYR A 639 -15.64 16.76 5.55
CA TYR A 639 -16.54 16.44 6.65
C TYR A 639 -18.00 16.87 6.41
N SER A 640 -18.24 18.07 5.87
CA SER A 640 -19.62 18.57 5.69
C SER A 640 -19.77 19.44 4.46
N GLN A 641 -18.75 20.24 4.17
CA GLN A 641 -18.66 21.08 2.99
C GLN A 641 -17.23 21.07 2.44
N ILE A 642 -17.10 21.22 1.12
CA ILE A 642 -15.82 21.46 0.45
C ILE A 642 -15.99 22.51 -0.65
N SER A 643 -14.99 23.38 -0.77
CA SER A 643 -14.75 24.24 -1.93
C SER A 643 -13.60 23.64 -2.74
N GLN A 644 -13.94 22.93 -3.82
CA GLN A 644 -12.95 22.28 -4.68
C GLN A 644 -12.55 23.18 -5.85
N ASP A 645 -11.26 23.49 -5.95
CA ASP A 645 -10.66 24.13 -7.12
C ASP A 645 -10.52 23.11 -8.26
N LEU A 646 -11.02 23.47 -9.45
CA LEU A 646 -11.03 22.62 -10.65
C LEU A 646 -9.95 23.04 -11.68
N ASN A 647 -9.04 23.95 -11.32
CA ASN A 647 -7.99 24.43 -12.23
C ASN A 647 -7.02 23.33 -12.69
N PHE A 648 -6.96 22.19 -12.01
CA PHE A 648 -6.17 21.03 -12.43
C PHE A 648 -6.78 20.27 -13.63
N LEU A 649 -8.05 20.51 -13.97
CA LEU A 649 -8.73 19.86 -15.09
C LEU A 649 -8.49 20.59 -16.41
N GLY A 650 -8.38 19.86 -17.52
CA GLY A 650 -8.39 20.41 -18.88
C GLY A 650 -9.82 20.76 -19.34
N SER A 651 -9.95 21.33 -20.54
CA SER A 651 -11.27 21.43 -21.20
C SER A 651 -11.76 20.02 -21.58
N GLY A 652 -12.93 19.62 -21.11
CA GLY A 652 -13.41 18.24 -21.29
C GLY A 652 -14.66 17.91 -20.48
N ARG A 653 -15.19 16.69 -20.68
CA ARG A 653 -16.28 16.10 -19.89
C ARG A 653 -15.70 15.21 -18.81
N TYR A 654 -16.27 15.30 -17.62
CA TYR A 654 -15.86 14.58 -16.42
C TYR A 654 -17.07 14.08 -15.66
N PHE A 655 -16.88 13.07 -14.82
CA PHE A 655 -17.86 12.66 -13.83
C PHE A 655 -17.40 13.10 -12.46
N LEU A 656 -18.28 13.70 -11.68
CA LEU A 656 -18.10 13.82 -10.25
C LEU A 656 -18.89 12.70 -9.57
N MET A 657 -18.30 12.08 -8.56
CA MET A 657 -18.98 11.21 -7.62
C MET A 657 -18.79 11.80 -6.23
N VAL A 658 -19.86 11.86 -5.46
CA VAL A 658 -19.78 12.16 -4.04
C VAL A 658 -20.39 11.01 -3.26
N SER A 659 -19.57 10.37 -2.45
CA SER A 659 -20.00 9.29 -1.55
C SER A 659 -20.22 9.87 -0.16
N ALA A 660 -21.37 9.59 0.45
CA ALA A 660 -21.73 10.03 1.80
C ALA A 660 -22.45 8.88 2.52
N GLY A 661 -21.75 8.19 3.44
CA GLY A 661 -22.19 6.91 3.97
C GLY A 661 -22.40 5.88 2.85
N ASN A 662 -23.54 5.18 2.86
CA ASN A 662 -23.89 4.18 1.82
C ASN A 662 -24.54 4.81 0.57
N LYS A 663 -24.51 6.13 0.43
CA LYS A 663 -25.13 6.84 -0.69
C LYS A 663 -24.05 7.41 -1.59
N GLN A 664 -24.27 7.32 -2.89
CA GLN A 664 -23.41 7.92 -3.91
C GLN A 664 -24.26 8.85 -4.79
N TYR A 665 -23.70 10.00 -5.12
CA TYR A 665 -24.23 10.93 -6.09
C TYR A 665 -23.25 11.09 -7.23
N CYS A 666 -23.62 10.63 -8.43
CA CYS A 666 -22.80 10.79 -9.62
C CYS A 666 -23.43 11.84 -10.54
N LYS A 667 -22.62 12.76 -11.03
CA LYS A 667 -23.08 13.76 -12.00
C LYS A 667 -22.00 14.06 -13.03
N GLU A 668 -22.39 14.06 -14.27
CA GLU A 668 -21.53 14.56 -15.34
C GLU A 668 -21.41 16.09 -15.28
N PHE A 669 -20.21 16.62 -15.54
CA PHE A 669 -19.98 18.04 -15.72
C PHE A 669 -18.93 18.31 -16.81
N THR A 670 -18.96 19.51 -17.37
CA THR A 670 -18.05 19.93 -18.44
C THR A 670 -17.22 21.12 -17.97
N VAL A 671 -15.91 21.05 -18.15
CA VAL A 671 -14.97 22.16 -17.95
C VAL A 671 -14.69 22.81 -19.30
N ILE A 672 -14.83 24.13 -19.38
CA ILE A 672 -14.49 24.94 -20.55
C ILE A 672 -13.53 26.03 -20.08
N LYS A 673 -12.27 25.94 -20.49
CA LYS A 673 -11.23 26.94 -20.25
C LYS A 673 -11.02 27.84 -21.46
#